data_AF-A0A8J3A2H1-F1
#
_entry.id   AF-A0A8J3A2H1-F1
#
_cell.length_a   1.000
_cell.length_b   1.000
_cell.length_c   1.000
_cell.angle_alpha   90.00
_cell.angle_beta   90.00
_cell.angle_gamma   90.00
#
_symmetry.space_group_name_H-M   'P 1'
#
loop_
_entity.id
_entity.type
_entity.pdbx_description
1 polymer ?
#
loop_
_entity_poly.entity_id
_entity_poly.type
_entity_poly.pdbx_seq_one_letter_code
_entity_poly.pdbx_strand_id
1 'polypeptide(L)'
;MFSSLRAVFALPFIIAAGSLIAPANAEIGDGAKKFRQLEDDLMPTPNVYRAATGEPGPQYWQQKVDYVIDVTLDTENKRILGEEEITYTNNSPHALKWIWVQMDQNRFTDGSVARESETSSTAGQRWDPSGDGDTLSFSALARQQALSDRDFGFKIQSITARNGSDLDYSIVDTHMRVDLPRPLAPGQSTEFTIEWQHEIIQETIVGGRGGYEHFEETDTYQYALAQWYPRVAVFSDYEGWHTKNFLGRGEFPLEFGDFDVSITVPSDHIVSATGVLQNPGQVLTATQRDRLEEARTADIPVFIVTPEEAKANEAEEASDTKTWRFSADNVRDFSFASSNKYIWDAQGYTQEGGPDVMAMSFYPNEAEPIWSMYSTDAVIHTMEVYSRFSFPYPYPTAQSVNAWESGGMEYPMITFNGYRPTKDEKSGEITYSRRTKYGLIGVIIHEIGHIYFPMVVNSDERQWTWMDEGLNSFLDYVAAIEWEENYPAYGDNTNVLDYITGYMTSEDQVPIMTQSDSVLNLGPNAYSKPTAALIVMRETVMGRELFDFALREYSQRWKFKRPTPYDFFRTMEEASGVDLDWFWRGWYYSTDHVDIAIKSVREYQISSQEPEVEFALDRIEAGENEPEPLIQRRNREEGMETYVERNPRLRDFYNENDRFTVTNKDRNTYQSFREGLVDWEVDALDRALADGTYVYFMDFANIGGLVMPIPLTITYADGSEEYMKIPAEIWRRDASNVTKLMLSDRQITSIVLDKNHEIADADRSNNAFPATISSSRIELYKSNRSHSNMMADMLVELKGQDKDAAQTESEGNAVPLQPTGN
;
A
#
# COMPACT_ATOMS: atom_id res chain seq x y z
N MET A 1 -26.90 47.99 -75.49
CA MET A 1 -27.18 46.79 -76.30
C MET A 1 -27.21 45.59 -75.35
N PHE A 2 -28.36 44.91 -75.28
CA PHE A 2 -28.73 43.57 -74.75
C PHE A 2 -27.91 42.98 -73.56
N SER A 3 -28.46 42.65 -72.37
CA SER A 3 -29.66 41.88 -71.94
C SER A 3 -29.15 40.64 -71.19
N SER A 4 -29.50 40.40 -69.91
CA SER A 4 -30.62 39.47 -69.62
C SER A 4 -31.15 39.54 -68.18
N LEU A 5 -32.48 39.36 -68.10
CA LEU A 5 -33.37 39.24 -66.93
C LEU A 5 -33.04 38.04 -66.01
N ARG A 6 -33.47 38.14 -64.74
CA ARG A 6 -34.35 37.12 -64.12
C ARG A 6 -35.15 37.66 -62.93
N ALA A 7 -36.38 37.15 -62.85
CA ALA A 7 -37.51 37.67 -62.10
C ALA A 7 -37.67 37.03 -60.70
N VAL A 8 -38.42 37.76 -59.88
CA VAL A 8 -38.90 37.45 -58.52
C VAL A 8 -39.98 36.35 -58.54
N PHE A 9 -39.91 35.42 -57.60
CA PHE A 9 -41.04 34.61 -57.12
C PHE A 9 -40.91 34.39 -55.60
N ALA A 10 -42.01 34.60 -54.89
CA ALA A 10 -42.19 34.39 -53.46
C ALA A 10 -42.70 32.97 -53.14
N LEU A 11 -42.40 32.42 -51.95
CA LEU A 11 -43.22 31.48 -51.15
C LEU A 11 -42.56 31.25 -49.75
N PRO A 12 -43.21 30.63 -48.74
CA PRO A 12 -43.74 31.30 -47.56
C PRO A 12 -43.10 30.89 -46.21
N PHE A 13 -43.35 31.71 -45.17
CA PHE A 13 -43.06 31.44 -43.76
C PHE A 13 -43.92 30.29 -43.23
N ILE A 14 -43.29 29.20 -42.77
CA ILE A 14 -43.92 28.16 -41.95
C ILE A 14 -43.52 28.42 -40.49
N ILE A 15 -44.53 28.69 -39.65
CA ILE A 15 -44.42 28.71 -38.20
C ILE A 15 -44.46 27.25 -37.73
N ALA A 16 -43.32 26.73 -37.29
CA ALA A 16 -43.26 25.51 -36.50
C ALA A 16 -43.03 25.91 -35.04
N ALA A 17 -44.07 25.75 -34.22
CA ALA A 17 -43.95 25.77 -32.77
C ALA A 17 -43.14 24.54 -32.34
N GLY A 18 -41.83 24.69 -32.23
CA GLY A 18 -40.96 23.74 -31.56
C GLY A 18 -41.04 24.01 -30.06
N SER A 19 -41.69 23.13 -29.33
CA SER A 19 -41.54 23.02 -27.88
C SER A 19 -40.04 22.92 -27.56
N LEU A 20 -39.47 23.95 -26.94
CA LEU A 20 -38.21 23.84 -26.22
C LEU A 20 -38.44 22.92 -25.03
N ILE A 21 -38.39 21.61 -25.28
CA ILE A 21 -38.01 20.66 -24.26
C ILE A 21 -36.54 20.96 -24.00
N ALA A 22 -36.27 21.71 -22.93
CA ALA A 22 -34.93 21.77 -22.37
C ALA A 22 -34.50 20.32 -22.11
N PRO A 23 -33.30 19.88 -22.55
CA PRO A 23 -32.78 18.62 -22.07
C PRO A 23 -32.67 18.71 -20.54
N ALA A 24 -33.38 17.82 -19.85
CA ALA A 24 -33.08 17.51 -18.47
C ALA A 24 -31.65 16.94 -18.44
N ASN A 25 -30.88 17.39 -17.45
CA ASN A 25 -29.46 17.12 -17.18
C ASN A 25 -28.48 18.02 -17.96
N ALA A 26 -28.29 19.26 -17.48
CA ALA A 26 -26.99 19.87 -17.57
C ALA A 26 -26.03 18.96 -16.79
N GLU A 27 -25.11 18.27 -17.47
CA GLU A 27 -24.05 17.54 -16.79
C GLU A 27 -23.31 18.52 -15.87
N ILE A 28 -23.15 18.12 -14.60
CA ILE A 28 -22.27 18.80 -13.66
C ILE A 28 -20.89 18.90 -14.34
N GLY A 29 -20.26 20.09 -14.31
CA GLY A 29 -18.90 20.26 -14.86
C GLY A 29 -17.92 19.25 -14.26
N ASP A 30 -16.91 18.85 -15.02
CA ASP A 30 -15.93 17.82 -14.61
C ASP A 30 -15.25 18.14 -13.27
N GLY A 31 -14.83 19.38 -13.05
CA GLY A 31 -14.31 19.88 -11.76
C GLY A 31 -15.31 19.69 -10.63
N ALA A 32 -16.57 20.07 -10.84
CA ALA A 32 -17.61 19.89 -9.82
C ALA A 32 -17.94 18.41 -9.55
N LYS A 33 -17.74 17.50 -10.51
CA LYS A 33 -17.85 16.03 -10.29
C LYS A 33 -16.69 15.51 -9.43
N LYS A 34 -15.45 15.96 -9.69
CA LYS A 34 -14.25 15.53 -8.94
C LYS A 34 -14.25 16.00 -7.49
N PHE A 35 -14.78 17.19 -7.22
CA PHE A 35 -14.85 17.79 -5.88
C PHE A 35 -16.23 17.64 -5.22
N ARG A 36 -17.07 16.72 -5.72
CA ARG A 36 -18.36 16.45 -5.09
C ARG A 36 -18.17 15.69 -3.79
N GLN A 37 -18.86 16.12 -2.74
CA GLN A 37 -18.84 15.48 -1.42
C GLN A 37 -19.23 14.00 -1.51
N LEU A 38 -18.56 13.12 -0.75
CA LEU A 38 -18.78 11.68 -0.84
C LEU A 38 -20.09 11.22 -0.21
N GLU A 39 -20.64 11.93 0.78
CA GLU A 39 -21.90 11.58 1.45
C GLU A 39 -23.13 11.67 0.55
N ASP A 40 -23.00 12.38 -0.56
CA ASP A 40 -24.06 12.54 -1.55
C ASP A 40 -24.33 11.25 -2.35
N ASP A 41 -23.31 10.39 -2.55
CA ASP A 41 -23.42 9.27 -3.47
C ASP A 41 -22.59 8.00 -3.14
N LEU A 42 -21.55 8.08 -2.32
CA LEU A 42 -20.62 6.96 -2.08
C LEU A 42 -20.55 6.48 -0.63
N MET A 43 -20.96 7.31 0.35
CA MET A 43 -20.90 6.96 1.77
C MET A 43 -22.29 6.72 2.39
N PRO A 44 -22.40 5.76 3.33
CA PRO A 44 -23.62 5.57 4.10
C PRO A 44 -23.85 6.76 5.05
N THR A 45 -25.11 7.14 5.28
CA THR A 45 -25.45 8.20 6.23
C THR A 45 -25.04 7.81 7.66
N PRO A 46 -24.41 8.73 8.44
CA PRO A 46 -24.15 8.51 9.86
C PRO A 46 -25.41 8.17 10.65
N ASN A 47 -25.27 7.36 11.70
CA ASN A 47 -26.37 6.89 12.54
C ASN A 47 -25.94 6.71 14.00
N VAL A 48 -26.78 6.08 14.82
CA VAL A 48 -26.51 5.89 16.26
C VAL A 48 -25.40 4.86 16.56
N TYR A 49 -25.08 4.00 15.60
CA TYR A 49 -24.01 3.00 15.69
C TYR A 49 -22.67 3.52 15.15
N ARG A 50 -22.70 4.40 14.13
CA ARG A 50 -21.51 4.99 13.50
C ARG A 50 -21.68 6.49 13.31
N ALA A 51 -20.88 7.28 14.02
CA ALA A 51 -21.04 8.73 14.10
C ALA A 51 -20.50 9.47 12.87
N ALA A 52 -20.95 10.71 12.68
CA ALA A 52 -20.45 11.58 11.61
C ALA A 52 -18.99 12.01 11.83
N THR A 53 -18.52 11.95 13.07
CA THR A 53 -17.12 12.20 13.45
C THR A 53 -16.19 11.05 13.03
N GLY A 54 -16.72 9.90 12.60
CA GLY A 54 -15.94 8.70 12.29
C GLY A 54 -15.59 7.84 13.50
N GLU A 55 -16.04 8.23 14.71
CA GLU A 55 -15.94 7.39 15.90
C GLU A 55 -17.13 6.41 16.03
N PRO A 56 -17.00 5.34 16.83
CA PRO A 56 -18.14 4.50 17.19
C PRO A 56 -19.27 5.33 17.82
N GLY A 57 -20.49 5.17 17.31
CA GLY A 57 -21.64 5.90 17.82
C GLY A 57 -22.04 5.46 19.25
N PRO A 58 -22.91 6.23 19.93
CA PRO A 58 -23.30 5.97 21.31
C PRO A 58 -24.05 4.64 21.53
N GLN A 59 -24.53 3.99 20.47
CA GLN A 59 -25.14 2.67 20.51
C GLN A 59 -24.31 1.60 19.80
N TYR A 60 -23.05 1.88 19.44
CA TYR A 60 -22.17 0.90 18.82
C TYR A 60 -22.14 -0.41 19.61
N TRP A 61 -22.18 -1.52 18.90
CA TRP A 61 -22.16 -2.86 19.46
C TRP A 61 -21.34 -3.79 18.57
N GLN A 62 -20.74 -4.80 19.19
CA GLN A 62 -20.11 -5.94 18.55
C GLN A 62 -20.24 -7.13 19.50
N GLN A 63 -20.16 -8.35 18.99
CA GLN A 63 -20.35 -9.52 19.82
C GLN A 63 -19.10 -9.83 20.65
N LYS A 64 -19.27 -10.68 21.67
CA LYS A 64 -18.15 -11.28 22.38
C LYS A 64 -18.24 -12.80 22.25
N VAL A 65 -17.13 -13.46 21.95
CA VAL A 65 -17.06 -14.91 21.80
C VAL A 65 -15.85 -15.46 22.54
N ASP A 66 -16.09 -16.21 23.61
CA ASP A 66 -15.05 -16.83 24.42
C ASP A 66 -14.92 -18.32 24.05
N TYR A 67 -13.69 -18.84 24.08
CA TYR A 67 -13.36 -20.21 23.69
C TYR A 67 -12.56 -20.93 24.77
N VAL A 68 -12.93 -22.18 25.04
CA VAL A 68 -12.08 -23.16 25.72
C VAL A 68 -11.83 -24.29 24.74
N ILE A 69 -10.58 -24.54 24.35
CA ILE A 69 -10.25 -25.50 23.30
C ILE A 69 -9.23 -26.53 23.81
N ASP A 70 -9.60 -27.80 23.74
CA ASP A 70 -8.70 -28.93 23.92
C ASP A 70 -8.39 -29.53 22.55
N VAL A 71 -7.10 -29.53 22.17
CA VAL A 71 -6.67 -29.99 20.85
C VAL A 71 -5.50 -30.96 20.92
N THR A 72 -5.51 -31.96 20.06
CA THR A 72 -4.42 -32.93 19.88
C THR A 72 -3.89 -32.89 18.46
N LEU A 73 -2.58 -32.69 18.32
CA LEU A 73 -1.86 -32.81 17.05
C LEU A 73 -1.40 -34.26 16.87
N ASP A 74 -2.04 -34.98 15.96
CA ASP A 74 -1.65 -36.34 15.58
C ASP A 74 -0.68 -36.27 14.39
N THR A 75 0.62 -36.26 14.71
CA THR A 75 1.69 -36.15 13.74
C THR A 75 1.86 -37.41 12.89
N GLU A 76 1.48 -38.59 13.40
CA GLU A 76 1.53 -39.85 12.65
C GLU A 76 0.54 -39.82 11.49
N ASN A 77 -0.71 -39.44 11.78
CA ASN A 77 -1.78 -39.38 10.78
C ASN A 77 -1.92 -38.01 10.13
N LYS A 78 -1.09 -37.01 10.49
CA LYS A 78 -1.15 -35.64 9.95
C LYS A 78 -2.57 -35.06 10.04
N ARG A 79 -3.20 -35.18 11.21
CA ARG A 79 -4.56 -34.73 11.50
C ARG A 79 -4.61 -33.97 12.82
N ILE A 80 -5.67 -33.21 12.99
CA ILE A 80 -5.96 -32.49 14.23
C ILE A 80 -7.34 -32.88 14.75
N LEU A 81 -7.42 -33.09 16.06
CA LEU A 81 -8.65 -33.45 16.76
C LEU A 81 -8.90 -32.40 17.84
N GLY A 82 -10.09 -31.83 17.84
CA GLY A 82 -10.44 -30.74 18.75
C GLY A 82 -11.83 -30.89 19.37
N GLU A 83 -11.93 -30.45 20.60
CA GLU A 83 -13.19 -30.13 21.28
C GLU A 83 -13.11 -28.67 21.70
N GLU A 84 -14.12 -27.88 21.33
CA GLU A 84 -14.21 -26.47 21.72
C GLU A 84 -15.54 -26.18 22.41
N GLU A 85 -15.48 -25.53 23.56
CA GLU A 85 -16.62 -24.89 24.22
C GLU A 85 -16.66 -23.42 23.83
N ILE A 86 -17.77 -22.99 23.25
CA ILE A 86 -17.97 -21.63 22.76
C ILE A 86 -19.02 -20.94 23.64
N THR A 87 -18.65 -19.80 24.23
CA THR A 87 -19.58 -18.88 24.90
C THR A 87 -19.83 -17.67 24.02
N TYR A 88 -21.02 -17.59 23.42
CA TYR A 88 -21.42 -16.46 22.59
C TYR A 88 -22.29 -15.48 23.38
N THR A 89 -21.89 -14.21 23.44
CA THR A 89 -22.66 -13.13 24.08
C THR A 89 -23.25 -12.20 23.04
N ASN A 90 -24.59 -12.10 23.00
CA ASN A 90 -25.31 -11.25 22.05
C ASN A 90 -25.44 -9.81 22.56
N ASN A 91 -24.57 -8.92 22.09
CA ASN A 91 -24.61 -7.48 22.35
C ASN A 91 -25.46 -6.69 21.34
N SER A 92 -25.98 -7.34 20.29
CA SER A 92 -26.82 -6.68 19.29
C SER A 92 -28.22 -6.36 19.86
N PRO A 93 -28.95 -5.39 19.27
CA PRO A 93 -30.34 -5.14 19.62
C PRO A 93 -31.32 -6.20 19.07
N HIS A 94 -30.82 -7.25 18.41
CA HIS A 94 -31.63 -8.26 17.74
C HIS A 94 -31.68 -9.56 18.53
N ALA A 95 -32.83 -10.25 18.50
CA ALA A 95 -32.91 -11.62 18.99
C ALA A 95 -32.41 -12.58 17.90
N LEU A 96 -31.38 -13.37 18.21
CA LEU A 96 -30.71 -14.27 17.26
C LEU A 96 -31.29 -15.68 17.38
N LYS A 97 -31.70 -16.29 16.26
CA LYS A 97 -32.28 -17.65 16.24
C LYS A 97 -31.25 -18.74 15.99
N TRP A 98 -30.10 -18.36 15.46
CA TRP A 98 -29.00 -19.24 15.08
C TRP A 98 -27.70 -18.46 15.22
N ILE A 99 -26.59 -19.19 15.28
CA ILE A 99 -25.22 -18.67 15.21
C ILE A 99 -24.56 -19.27 13.98
N TRP A 100 -23.86 -18.45 13.20
CA TRP A 100 -23.04 -18.92 12.10
C TRP A 100 -21.60 -19.14 12.56
N VAL A 101 -20.99 -20.22 12.10
CA VAL A 101 -19.61 -20.64 12.37
C VAL A 101 -18.91 -20.82 11.03
N GLN A 102 -17.75 -20.22 10.86
CA GLN A 102 -16.85 -20.36 9.73
C GLN A 102 -16.17 -21.74 9.78
N MET A 103 -16.11 -22.39 8.62
CA MET A 103 -15.62 -23.75 8.42
C MET A 103 -14.55 -23.73 7.32
N ASP A 104 -13.50 -22.94 7.50
CA ASP A 104 -12.58 -22.54 6.42
C ASP A 104 -11.84 -23.69 5.76
N GLN A 105 -11.53 -24.74 6.53
CA GLN A 105 -10.95 -25.98 6.02
C GLN A 105 -11.84 -26.67 4.98
N ASN A 106 -13.16 -26.44 5.00
CA ASN A 106 -14.08 -27.00 4.01
C ASN A 106 -13.84 -26.49 2.59
N ARG A 107 -13.08 -25.40 2.41
CA ARG A 107 -12.69 -24.94 1.07
C ARG A 107 -11.91 -26.01 0.30
N PHE A 108 -11.21 -26.90 1.01
CA PHE A 108 -10.42 -27.99 0.43
C PHE A 108 -11.24 -29.27 0.18
N THR A 109 -12.48 -29.36 0.70
CA THR A 109 -13.36 -30.50 0.50
C THR A 109 -13.78 -30.61 -0.96
N ASP A 110 -13.84 -31.83 -1.48
CA ASP A 110 -14.33 -32.11 -2.83
C ASP A 110 -15.76 -31.57 -3.02
N GLY A 111 -16.01 -30.88 -4.14
CA GLY A 111 -17.27 -30.21 -4.43
C GLY A 111 -17.54 -28.90 -3.68
N SER A 112 -16.57 -28.35 -2.93
CA SER A 112 -16.67 -27.00 -2.36
C SER A 112 -16.79 -25.95 -3.46
N VAL A 113 -17.39 -24.79 -3.16
CA VAL A 113 -17.48 -23.69 -4.13
C VAL A 113 -16.08 -23.22 -4.55
N ALA A 114 -15.12 -23.22 -3.62
CA ALA A 114 -13.72 -22.91 -3.92
C ALA A 114 -13.16 -23.84 -4.99
N ARG A 115 -13.27 -25.17 -4.81
CA ARG A 115 -12.77 -26.16 -5.79
C ARG A 115 -13.52 -26.12 -7.12
N GLU A 116 -14.84 -25.96 -7.10
CA GLU A 116 -15.68 -25.93 -8.30
C GLU A 116 -15.50 -24.64 -9.14
N SER A 117 -14.99 -23.57 -8.52
CA SER A 117 -14.72 -22.30 -9.20
C SER A 117 -13.24 -22.09 -9.58
N GLU A 118 -12.37 -23.08 -9.33
CA GLU A 118 -10.98 -23.01 -9.75
C GLU A 118 -10.86 -22.93 -11.28
N THR A 119 -9.97 -22.06 -11.74
CA THR A 119 -9.61 -21.89 -13.15
C THR A 119 -8.17 -22.34 -13.39
N SER A 120 -7.74 -22.47 -14.65
CA SER A 120 -6.35 -22.85 -14.95
C SER A 120 -5.31 -21.89 -14.35
N SER A 121 -5.66 -20.61 -14.15
CA SER A 121 -4.80 -19.62 -13.50
C SER A 121 -4.81 -19.66 -11.97
N THR A 122 -5.67 -20.47 -11.37
CA THR A 122 -5.77 -20.63 -9.91
C THR A 122 -5.63 -22.07 -9.45
N ALA A 123 -5.37 -23.01 -10.36
CA ALA A 123 -5.28 -24.45 -10.07
C ALA A 123 -3.96 -24.86 -9.38
N GLY A 124 -2.92 -24.03 -9.54
CA GLY A 124 -1.59 -24.21 -8.93
C GLY A 124 -1.46 -23.60 -7.53
N GLN A 125 -0.23 -23.51 -7.05
CA GLN A 125 0.09 -22.87 -5.76
C GLN A 125 0.05 -21.34 -5.87
N ARG A 126 0.13 -20.64 -4.73
CA ARG A 126 0.06 -19.16 -4.60
C ARG A 126 1.00 -18.39 -5.55
N TRP A 127 2.09 -19.01 -6.01
CA TRP A 127 3.12 -18.41 -6.85
C TRP A 127 3.34 -19.12 -8.19
N ASP A 128 2.46 -20.05 -8.56
CA ASP A 128 2.57 -20.81 -9.80
C ASP A 128 1.80 -20.09 -10.92
N PRO A 129 2.48 -19.40 -11.85
CA PRO A 129 1.79 -18.68 -12.91
C PRO A 129 1.09 -19.65 -13.84
N SER A 130 -0.14 -19.32 -14.28
CA SER A 130 -0.70 -19.98 -15.46
C SER A 130 0.24 -19.77 -16.63
N GLY A 131 0.69 -20.88 -17.25
CA GLY A 131 1.37 -20.81 -18.53
C GLY A 131 0.40 -20.36 -19.64
N ASP A 132 0.96 -19.87 -20.75
CA ASP A 132 0.17 -19.49 -21.91
C ASP A 132 -0.52 -20.72 -22.54
N GLY A 133 -1.83 -20.62 -22.79
CA GLY A 133 -2.63 -21.68 -23.42
C GLY A 133 -2.94 -22.87 -22.52
N ASP A 134 -3.19 -24.04 -23.13
CA ASP A 134 -3.58 -25.26 -22.43
C ASP A 134 -2.36 -25.96 -21.80
N THR A 135 -1.85 -25.40 -20.70
CA THR A 135 -0.70 -25.94 -19.96
C THR A 135 -1.08 -26.33 -18.52
N LEU A 136 -0.41 -27.36 -17.97
CA LEU A 136 -0.57 -27.82 -16.59
C LEU A 136 0.81 -27.97 -15.96
N SER A 137 1.08 -27.24 -14.88
CA SER A 137 2.33 -27.34 -14.12
C SER A 137 2.37 -28.63 -13.29
N PHE A 138 3.58 -29.07 -12.93
CA PHE A 138 3.74 -30.18 -11.98
C PHE A 138 3.17 -29.83 -10.60
N SER A 139 3.27 -28.56 -10.17
CA SER A 139 2.70 -28.10 -8.90
C SER A 139 1.18 -28.18 -8.89
N ALA A 140 0.50 -27.76 -9.97
CA ALA A 140 -0.95 -27.91 -10.10
C ALA A 140 -1.37 -29.39 -10.12
N LEU A 141 -0.63 -30.25 -10.82
CA LEU A 141 -0.89 -31.69 -10.81
C LEU A 141 -0.71 -32.29 -9.40
N ALA A 142 0.40 -31.98 -8.73
CA ALA A 142 0.70 -32.47 -7.38
C ALA A 142 -0.35 -32.01 -6.36
N ARG A 143 -0.80 -30.75 -6.47
CA ARG A 143 -1.91 -30.22 -5.65
C ARG A 143 -3.20 -31.00 -5.86
N GLN A 144 -3.60 -31.23 -7.11
CA GLN A 144 -4.83 -32.00 -7.40
C GLN A 144 -4.74 -33.45 -6.90
N GLN A 145 -3.55 -34.07 -6.97
CA GLN A 145 -3.30 -35.41 -6.41
C GLN A 145 -3.41 -35.38 -4.87
N ALA A 146 -2.74 -34.44 -4.21
CA ALA A 146 -2.81 -34.29 -2.76
C ALA A 146 -4.25 -34.09 -2.25
N LEU A 147 -5.05 -33.26 -2.94
CA LEU A 147 -6.47 -33.04 -2.66
C LEU A 147 -7.38 -34.24 -2.94
N SER A 148 -6.89 -35.23 -3.69
CA SER A 148 -7.62 -36.47 -4.01
C SER A 148 -7.21 -37.64 -3.09
N ASP A 149 -6.00 -37.61 -2.55
CA ASP A 149 -5.44 -38.68 -1.72
C ASP A 149 -6.02 -38.68 -0.30
N ARG A 150 -6.59 -37.55 0.15
CA ARG A 150 -7.10 -37.37 1.52
C ARG A 150 -8.44 -36.64 1.53
N ASP A 151 -9.23 -36.88 2.58
CA ASP A 151 -10.54 -36.26 2.78
C ASP A 151 -10.43 -35.00 3.65
N PHE A 152 -10.18 -33.86 3.00
CA PHE A 152 -10.05 -32.56 3.68
C PHE A 152 -11.38 -31.92 4.09
N GLY A 153 -11.28 -30.96 5.00
CA GLY A 153 -12.39 -30.23 5.60
C GLY A 153 -12.81 -30.78 6.95
N PHE A 154 -13.57 -29.98 7.68
CA PHE A 154 -14.01 -30.34 9.02
C PHE A 154 -14.99 -31.52 8.99
N LYS A 155 -14.74 -32.48 9.88
CA LYS A 155 -15.65 -33.58 10.20
C LYS A 155 -16.22 -33.32 11.59
N ILE A 156 -17.44 -32.80 11.63
CA ILE A 156 -18.18 -32.56 12.89
C ILE A 156 -18.63 -33.90 13.47
N GLN A 157 -18.22 -34.18 14.70
CA GLN A 157 -18.60 -35.38 15.45
C GLN A 157 -19.88 -35.13 16.26
N SER A 158 -19.95 -34.00 16.97
CA SER A 158 -21.09 -33.62 17.79
C SER A 158 -21.21 -32.10 17.91
N ILE A 159 -22.43 -31.60 18.11
CA ILE A 159 -22.69 -30.24 18.58
C ILE A 159 -23.73 -30.32 19.68
N THR A 160 -23.36 -29.91 20.88
CA THR A 160 -24.22 -30.04 22.06
C THR A 160 -24.38 -28.71 22.78
N ALA A 161 -25.57 -28.46 23.32
CA ALA A 161 -25.78 -27.35 24.26
C ALA A 161 -25.18 -27.68 25.63
N ARG A 162 -25.00 -26.68 26.50
CA ARG A 162 -24.49 -26.84 27.88
C ARG A 162 -25.15 -27.96 28.71
N ASN A 163 -26.42 -28.28 28.45
CA ASN A 163 -27.15 -29.34 29.15
C ASN A 163 -26.91 -30.75 28.57
N GLY A 164 -26.02 -30.88 27.58
CA GLY A 164 -25.68 -32.11 26.87
C GLY A 164 -26.69 -32.54 25.80
N SER A 165 -27.66 -31.70 25.42
CA SER A 165 -28.58 -32.03 24.31
C SER A 165 -28.03 -31.62 22.95
N ASP A 166 -28.21 -32.47 21.95
CA ASP A 166 -27.84 -32.18 20.57
C ASP A 166 -28.50 -30.89 20.05
N LEU A 167 -27.74 -30.11 19.27
CA LEU A 167 -28.22 -28.95 18.54
C LEU A 167 -28.37 -29.27 17.05
N ASP A 168 -29.47 -28.80 16.46
CA ASP A 168 -29.65 -28.87 15.01
C ASP A 168 -28.66 -27.93 14.32
N TYR A 169 -28.06 -28.40 13.23
CA TYR A 169 -27.17 -27.57 12.42
C TYR A 169 -27.29 -27.86 10.93
N SER A 170 -26.77 -26.95 10.11
CA SER A 170 -26.69 -27.11 8.65
C SER A 170 -25.38 -26.53 8.14
N ILE A 171 -24.61 -27.34 7.42
CA ILE A 171 -23.39 -26.89 6.74
C ILE A 171 -23.75 -26.40 5.34
N VAL A 172 -23.30 -25.20 5.02
CA VAL A 172 -23.41 -24.53 3.72
C VAL A 172 -21.99 -24.15 3.29
N ASP A 173 -21.37 -25.03 2.52
CA ASP A 173 -19.99 -24.86 2.02
C ASP A 173 -18.98 -24.58 3.16
N THR A 174 -18.37 -23.39 3.20
CA THR A 174 -17.42 -22.98 4.27
C THR A 174 -18.09 -22.37 5.50
N HIS A 175 -19.39 -22.59 5.72
CA HIS A 175 -20.11 -22.08 6.87
C HIS A 175 -21.02 -23.14 7.48
N MET A 176 -21.26 -23.04 8.79
CA MET A 176 -22.17 -23.89 9.54
C MET A 176 -23.15 -23.02 10.33
N ARG A 177 -24.45 -23.26 10.15
CA ARG A 177 -25.51 -22.63 10.95
C ARG A 177 -25.88 -23.55 12.10
N VAL A 178 -25.70 -23.10 13.33
CA VAL A 178 -26.16 -23.78 14.55
C VAL A 178 -27.48 -23.17 14.99
N ASP A 179 -28.56 -23.95 14.97
CA ASP A 179 -29.91 -23.50 15.31
C ASP A 179 -30.13 -23.52 16.83
N LEU A 180 -30.48 -22.38 17.41
CA LEU A 180 -30.67 -22.26 18.85
C LEU A 180 -32.06 -22.78 19.25
N PRO A 181 -32.20 -23.56 20.34
CA PRO A 181 -33.51 -24.07 20.78
C PRO A 181 -34.51 -22.97 21.12
N ARG A 182 -34.00 -21.78 21.48
CA ARG A 182 -34.77 -20.56 21.70
C ARG A 182 -33.97 -19.36 21.18
N PRO A 183 -34.64 -18.30 20.67
CA PRO A 183 -33.93 -17.10 20.26
C PRO A 183 -33.13 -16.48 21.41
N LEU A 184 -31.86 -16.17 21.16
CA LEU A 184 -30.96 -15.50 22.07
C LEU A 184 -31.28 -14.00 22.11
N ALA A 185 -31.84 -13.53 23.22
CA ALA A 185 -32.23 -12.12 23.38
C ALA A 185 -31.01 -11.19 23.52
N PRO A 186 -31.16 -9.88 23.25
CA PRO A 186 -30.12 -8.89 23.53
C PRO A 186 -29.59 -8.95 24.97
N GLY A 187 -28.28 -8.87 25.13
CA GLY A 187 -27.55 -8.96 26.40
C GLY A 187 -27.55 -10.34 27.05
N GLN A 188 -27.96 -11.40 26.35
CA GLN A 188 -27.88 -12.78 26.84
C GLN A 188 -26.74 -13.54 26.16
N SER A 189 -26.29 -14.61 26.82
CA SER A 189 -25.27 -15.52 26.30
C SER A 189 -25.80 -16.93 26.14
N THR A 190 -25.17 -17.69 25.24
CA THR A 190 -25.41 -19.14 25.08
C THR A 190 -24.07 -19.85 25.02
N GLU A 191 -24.07 -21.10 25.47
CA GLU A 191 -22.90 -21.98 25.49
C GLU A 191 -23.22 -23.26 24.72
N PHE A 192 -22.29 -23.68 23.86
CA PHE A 192 -22.37 -24.93 23.12
C PHE A 192 -20.96 -25.48 22.85
N THR A 193 -20.87 -26.78 22.69
CA THR A 193 -19.62 -27.51 22.43
C THR A 193 -19.64 -28.08 21.02
N ILE A 194 -18.52 -27.99 20.30
CA ILE A 194 -18.32 -28.65 19.01
C ILE A 194 -17.15 -29.63 19.14
N GLU A 195 -17.39 -30.89 18.82
CA GLU A 195 -16.33 -31.88 18.61
C GLU A 195 -16.06 -32.02 17.12
N TRP A 196 -14.80 -31.89 16.71
CA TRP A 196 -14.42 -31.87 15.31
C TRP A 196 -13.03 -32.50 15.08
N GLN A 197 -12.78 -32.89 13.83
CA GLN A 197 -11.45 -33.28 13.37
C GLN A 197 -11.28 -32.87 11.91
N HIS A 198 -10.04 -32.66 11.46
CA HIS A 198 -9.73 -32.54 10.04
C HIS A 198 -8.30 -32.97 9.72
N GLU A 199 -8.08 -33.32 8.45
CA GLU A 199 -6.75 -33.61 7.91
C GLU A 199 -5.97 -32.29 7.72
N ILE A 200 -4.67 -32.30 8.06
CA ILE A 200 -3.80 -31.14 7.89
C ILE A 200 -3.22 -31.18 6.47
N ILE A 201 -3.28 -30.06 5.76
CA ILE A 201 -2.70 -29.94 4.42
C ILE A 201 -1.17 -29.86 4.50
N GLN A 202 -0.48 -30.39 3.48
CA GLN A 202 0.93 -30.07 3.26
C GLN A 202 1.01 -28.72 2.58
N GLU A 203 1.44 -27.68 3.29
CA GLU A 203 1.41 -26.30 2.81
C GLU A 203 2.23 -26.17 1.52
N THR A 204 3.43 -26.76 1.49
CA THR A 204 4.35 -26.73 0.36
C THR A 204 3.85 -27.45 -0.90
N ILE A 205 2.73 -28.19 -0.84
CA ILE A 205 2.11 -28.86 -2.00
C ILE A 205 0.73 -28.28 -2.30
N VAL A 206 -0.17 -28.24 -1.30
CA VAL A 206 -1.56 -27.83 -1.47
C VAL A 206 -1.71 -26.31 -1.50
N GLY A 207 -0.84 -25.60 -0.78
CA GLY A 207 -0.96 -24.18 -0.48
C GLY A 207 -2.08 -23.89 0.54
N GLY A 208 -1.97 -22.76 1.23
CA GLY A 208 -2.96 -22.34 2.22
C GLY A 208 -2.36 -21.32 3.16
N ARG A 209 -3.08 -21.01 4.24
CA ARG A 209 -2.63 -20.09 5.29
C ARG A 209 -2.08 -20.81 6.53
N GLY A 210 -2.11 -22.14 6.52
CA GLY A 210 -1.57 -23.03 7.55
C GLY A 210 -1.44 -24.45 7.01
N GLY A 211 -0.71 -25.31 7.71
CA GLY A 211 -0.44 -26.68 7.30
C GLY A 211 0.83 -27.22 7.93
N TYR A 212 1.39 -28.27 7.32
CA TYR A 212 2.71 -28.78 7.67
C TYR A 212 3.70 -28.66 6.51
N GLU A 213 4.98 -28.57 6.88
CA GLU A 213 6.14 -28.71 6.00
C GLU A 213 6.91 -29.98 6.38
N HIS A 214 7.49 -30.65 5.38
CA HIS A 214 8.35 -31.83 5.56
C HIS A 214 9.79 -31.48 5.19
N PHE A 215 10.73 -31.75 6.09
CA PHE A 215 12.16 -31.55 5.90
C PHE A 215 12.82 -32.85 5.46
N GLU A 216 12.95 -33.05 4.15
CA GLU A 216 13.41 -34.32 3.55
C GLU A 216 14.78 -34.81 4.09
N GLU A 217 15.71 -33.89 4.40
CA GLU A 217 17.06 -34.27 4.86
C GLU A 217 17.06 -34.96 6.23
N THR A 218 16.12 -34.60 7.11
CA THR A 218 16.04 -35.09 8.49
C THR A 218 14.80 -35.95 8.75
N ASP A 219 13.90 -36.06 7.77
CA ASP A 219 12.58 -36.70 7.89
C ASP A 219 11.75 -36.16 9.07
N THR A 220 11.81 -34.85 9.28
CA THR A 220 11.08 -34.16 10.37
C THR A 220 10.04 -33.21 9.81
N TYR A 221 9.12 -32.76 10.67
CA TYR A 221 7.99 -31.95 10.28
C TYR A 221 7.88 -30.68 11.12
N GLN A 222 7.38 -29.64 10.48
CA GLN A 222 6.94 -28.44 11.16
C GLN A 222 5.46 -28.21 10.89
N TYR A 223 4.71 -27.83 11.91
CA TYR A 223 3.30 -27.51 11.83
C TYR A 223 3.10 -26.04 12.14
N ALA A 224 2.46 -25.30 11.24
CA ALA A 224 2.00 -23.93 11.42
C ALA A 224 0.49 -23.92 11.21
N LEU A 225 -0.25 -23.90 12.31
CA LEU A 225 -1.68 -24.15 12.32
C LEU A 225 -2.45 -22.86 12.54
N ALA A 226 -3.22 -22.54 11.51
CA ALA A 226 -3.95 -21.32 11.28
C ALA A 226 -5.31 -21.71 10.70
N GLN A 227 -6.37 -20.99 11.07
CA GLN A 227 -7.75 -21.29 10.61
C GLN A 227 -8.12 -22.77 10.88
N TRP A 228 -7.63 -23.33 11.99
CA TRP A 228 -7.57 -24.77 12.27
C TRP A 228 -8.76 -25.28 13.09
N TYR A 229 -9.59 -24.37 13.61
CA TYR A 229 -10.79 -24.67 14.40
C TYR A 229 -12.01 -23.97 13.79
N PRO A 230 -13.25 -24.44 14.04
CA PRO A 230 -14.46 -23.71 13.66
C PRO A 230 -14.56 -22.37 14.41
N ARG A 231 -14.72 -21.27 13.67
CA ARG A 231 -14.68 -19.90 14.24
C ARG A 231 -16.03 -19.23 14.13
N VAL A 232 -16.59 -18.67 15.20
CA VAL A 232 -17.88 -17.98 15.10
C VAL A 232 -17.80 -16.80 14.11
N ALA A 233 -18.72 -16.77 13.16
CA ALA A 233 -18.82 -15.70 12.18
C ALA A 233 -19.28 -14.39 12.82
N VAL A 234 -18.86 -13.27 12.24
CA VAL A 234 -19.25 -11.95 12.70
C VAL A 234 -20.75 -11.69 12.46
N PHE A 235 -21.37 -11.04 13.44
CA PHE A 235 -22.67 -10.38 13.27
C PHE A 235 -22.48 -8.87 13.47
N SER A 236 -22.58 -8.09 12.39
CA SER A 236 -22.26 -6.66 12.38
C SER A 236 -23.49 -5.75 12.24
N ASP A 237 -23.31 -4.47 12.57
CA ASP A 237 -24.29 -3.41 12.41
C ASP A 237 -24.49 -2.95 10.95
N TYR A 238 -23.57 -3.30 10.05
CA TYR A 238 -23.62 -2.90 8.63
C TYR A 238 -24.00 -4.04 7.67
N GLU A 239 -23.75 -5.31 8.00
CA GLU A 239 -24.01 -6.45 7.11
C GLU A 239 -24.83 -7.58 7.79
N GLY A 240 -24.99 -7.54 9.12
CA GLY A 240 -25.57 -8.67 9.85
C GLY A 240 -24.59 -9.84 9.85
N TRP A 241 -25.06 -11.06 9.56
CA TRP A 241 -24.20 -12.24 9.55
C TRP A 241 -23.28 -12.23 8.33
N HIS A 242 -21.98 -12.32 8.57
CA HIS A 242 -20.96 -12.45 7.53
C HIS A 242 -20.89 -13.90 7.06
N THR A 243 -21.59 -14.23 5.97
CA THR A 243 -21.71 -15.62 5.46
C THR A 243 -21.21 -15.78 4.02
N LYS A 244 -20.30 -14.92 3.56
CA LYS A 244 -19.73 -15.00 2.21
C LYS A 244 -18.71 -16.13 2.14
N ASN A 245 -18.96 -17.17 1.34
CA ASN A 245 -18.10 -18.35 1.21
C ASN A 245 -16.62 -18.01 0.97
N PHE A 246 -15.73 -18.75 1.63
CA PHE A 246 -14.30 -18.54 1.52
C PHE A 246 -13.73 -19.27 0.31
N LEU A 247 -13.16 -18.50 -0.61
CA LEU A 247 -12.53 -19.03 -1.83
C LEU A 247 -11.01 -19.13 -1.71
N GLY A 248 -10.42 -18.65 -0.61
CA GLY A 248 -8.98 -18.63 -0.38
C GLY A 248 -8.31 -17.25 -0.44
N ARG A 249 -9.07 -16.18 -0.73
CA ARG A 249 -8.62 -14.77 -0.67
C ARG A 249 -9.49 -13.97 0.31
N GLY A 250 -8.93 -12.91 0.89
CA GLY A 250 -9.60 -12.12 1.93
C GLY A 250 -9.52 -12.79 3.30
N GLU A 251 -8.80 -12.25 4.28
CA GLU A 251 -8.95 -12.62 5.71
C GLU A 251 -10.35 -12.30 6.23
N PHE A 252 -10.68 -12.85 7.40
CA PHE A 252 -12.02 -12.78 7.98
C PHE A 252 -12.03 -11.86 9.19
N PRO A 253 -12.98 -10.89 9.28
CA PRO A 253 -13.30 -10.30 10.57
C PRO A 253 -13.81 -11.39 11.51
N LEU A 254 -13.39 -11.33 12.77
CA LEU A 254 -13.83 -12.23 13.84
C LEU A 254 -14.25 -11.42 15.06
N GLU A 255 -14.99 -12.03 15.98
CA GLU A 255 -15.38 -11.37 17.23
C GLU A 255 -14.28 -11.50 18.28
N PHE A 256 -14.12 -10.48 19.11
CA PHE A 256 -13.15 -10.53 20.21
C PHE A 256 -13.67 -11.37 21.37
N GLY A 257 -12.76 -12.06 22.05
CA GLY A 257 -13.02 -12.69 23.35
C GLY A 257 -11.79 -13.37 23.91
N ASP A 258 -12.01 -14.18 24.94
CA ASP A 258 -10.96 -14.81 25.73
C ASP A 258 -10.78 -16.27 25.28
N PHE A 259 -9.54 -16.74 25.25
CA PHE A 259 -9.17 -18.09 24.86
C PHE A 259 -8.39 -18.79 25.99
N ASP A 260 -8.80 -20.01 26.33
CA ASP A 260 -8.02 -20.98 27.11
C ASP A 260 -7.80 -22.22 26.25
N VAL A 261 -6.56 -22.45 25.82
CA VAL A 261 -6.24 -23.48 24.82
C VAL A 261 -5.21 -24.46 25.37
N SER A 262 -5.56 -25.73 25.36
CA SER A 262 -4.69 -26.86 25.71
C SER A 262 -4.28 -27.62 24.45
N ILE A 263 -2.98 -27.57 24.13
CA ILE A 263 -2.41 -28.14 22.91
C ILE A 263 -1.56 -29.36 23.28
N THR A 264 -2.02 -30.55 22.92
CA THR A 264 -1.29 -31.80 23.14
C THR A 264 -0.49 -32.17 21.90
N VAL A 265 0.83 -32.29 22.05
CA VAL A 265 1.82 -32.53 20.99
C VAL A 265 2.84 -33.59 21.43
N PRO A 266 3.67 -34.15 20.53
CA PRO A 266 4.82 -34.96 20.91
C PRO A 266 5.73 -34.26 21.94
N SER A 267 6.29 -35.00 22.87
CA SER A 267 6.95 -34.45 24.07
C SER A 267 8.29 -33.75 23.81
N ASP A 268 8.87 -33.96 22.63
CA ASP A 268 10.03 -33.28 22.06
C ASP A 268 9.66 -31.96 21.36
N HIS A 269 8.39 -31.69 21.05
CA HIS A 269 8.02 -30.45 20.38
C HIS A 269 8.10 -29.22 21.31
N ILE A 270 8.58 -28.11 20.75
CA ILE A 270 8.39 -26.76 21.27
C ILE A 270 7.16 -26.16 20.59
N VAL A 271 6.34 -25.43 21.36
CA VAL A 271 5.10 -24.81 20.89
C VAL A 271 5.16 -23.29 21.05
N SER A 272 4.88 -22.59 19.95
CA SER A 272 4.58 -21.15 19.93
C SER A 272 3.08 -21.00 19.66
N ALA A 273 2.40 -20.10 20.34
CA ALA A 273 0.96 -19.90 20.15
C ALA A 273 0.54 -18.48 20.51
N THR A 274 -0.60 -18.05 19.99
CA THR A 274 -1.34 -16.91 20.51
C THR A 274 -1.48 -17.02 22.04
N GLY A 275 -1.23 -15.92 22.76
CA GLY A 275 -1.38 -15.87 24.21
C GLY A 275 -0.11 -16.08 25.02
N VAL A 276 -0.31 -16.31 26.32
CA VAL A 276 0.75 -16.49 27.32
C VAL A 276 0.78 -17.94 27.78
N LEU A 277 1.96 -18.55 27.80
CA LEU A 277 2.19 -19.89 28.32
C LEU A 277 1.89 -19.97 29.84
N GLN A 278 0.96 -20.83 30.22
CA GLN A 278 0.46 -20.96 31.59
C GLN A 278 1.18 -22.04 32.41
N ASN A 279 1.79 -23.03 31.77
CA ASN A 279 2.41 -24.17 32.45
C ASN A 279 3.91 -24.38 32.12
N PRO A 280 4.77 -23.35 32.12
CA PRO A 280 6.17 -23.47 31.71
C PRO A 280 6.94 -24.50 32.54
N GLY A 281 6.60 -24.69 33.82
CA GLY A 281 7.24 -25.69 34.70
C GLY A 281 6.96 -27.15 34.33
N GLN A 282 5.99 -27.43 33.45
CA GLN A 282 5.65 -28.77 32.99
C GLN A 282 6.25 -29.08 31.61
N VAL A 283 6.46 -28.05 30.78
CA VAL A 283 6.85 -28.22 29.37
C VAL A 283 8.28 -27.78 29.08
N LEU A 284 8.84 -26.84 29.85
CA LEU A 284 10.20 -26.34 29.69
C LEU A 284 11.16 -26.93 30.73
N THR A 285 12.42 -27.08 30.34
CA THR A 285 13.52 -27.42 31.25
C THR A 285 13.82 -26.29 32.23
N ALA A 286 14.56 -26.57 33.31
CA ALA A 286 14.99 -25.52 34.25
C ALA A 286 15.84 -24.44 33.55
N THR A 287 16.81 -24.85 32.72
CA THR A 287 17.69 -23.94 31.97
C THR A 287 16.91 -23.02 31.02
N GLN A 288 15.95 -23.56 30.27
CA GLN A 288 15.09 -22.76 29.39
C GLN A 288 14.27 -21.73 30.17
N ARG A 289 13.75 -22.10 31.36
CA ARG A 289 13.00 -21.15 32.21
C ARG A 289 13.89 -20.04 32.77
N ASP A 290 15.12 -20.35 33.16
CA ASP A 290 16.06 -19.35 33.65
C ASP A 290 16.43 -18.35 32.55
N ARG A 291 16.70 -18.83 31.32
CA ARG A 291 16.93 -17.98 30.13
C ARG A 291 15.73 -17.12 29.77
N LEU A 292 14.51 -17.65 29.91
CA LEU A 292 13.29 -16.90 29.61
C LEU A 292 13.07 -15.75 30.61
N GLU A 293 13.47 -15.94 31.86
CA GLU A 293 13.46 -14.86 32.85
C GLU A 293 14.56 -13.83 32.58
N GLU A 294 15.76 -14.26 32.17
CA GLU A 294 16.85 -13.38 31.75
C GLU A 294 16.44 -12.49 30.56
N ALA A 295 15.78 -13.07 29.55
CA ALA A 295 15.31 -12.37 28.36
C ALA A 295 14.40 -11.17 28.67
N ARG A 296 13.65 -11.20 29.78
CA ARG A 296 12.71 -10.11 30.17
C ARG A 296 13.38 -8.75 30.32
N THR A 297 14.67 -8.71 30.64
CA THR A 297 15.40 -7.47 30.90
C THR A 297 16.69 -7.38 30.08
N ALA A 298 16.84 -8.22 29.05
CA ALA A 298 18.04 -8.26 28.24
C ALA A 298 18.05 -7.12 27.21
N ASP A 299 19.25 -6.60 26.93
CA ASP A 299 19.46 -5.55 25.92
C ASP A 299 19.50 -6.11 24.49
N ILE A 300 19.68 -7.42 24.35
CA ILE A 300 19.73 -8.16 23.07
C ILE A 300 18.95 -9.47 23.19
N PRO A 301 18.55 -10.12 22.08
CA PRO A 301 17.85 -11.40 22.12
C PRO A 301 18.66 -12.50 22.84
N VAL A 302 17.98 -13.25 23.70
CA VAL A 302 18.53 -14.38 24.45
C VAL A 302 17.95 -15.68 23.91
N PHE A 303 18.82 -16.63 23.54
CA PHE A 303 18.39 -17.98 23.19
C PHE A 303 17.80 -18.70 24.40
N ILE A 304 16.53 -19.09 24.29
CA ILE A 304 15.83 -19.96 25.22
C ILE A 304 16.14 -21.42 24.86
N VAL A 305 15.99 -21.76 23.58
CA VAL A 305 16.43 -23.02 22.96
C VAL A 305 17.54 -22.70 21.98
N THR A 306 18.75 -23.24 22.17
CA THR A 306 19.89 -22.94 21.31
C THR A 306 19.86 -23.73 19.99
N PRO A 307 20.59 -23.31 18.95
CA PRO A 307 20.75 -24.09 17.70
C PRO A 307 21.18 -25.54 17.94
N GLU A 308 22.11 -25.77 18.88
CA GLU A 308 22.60 -27.10 19.24
C GLU A 308 21.56 -27.94 19.97
N GLU A 309 20.75 -27.32 20.85
CA GLU A 309 19.66 -27.98 21.55
C GLU A 309 18.56 -28.41 20.55
N ALA A 310 18.16 -27.51 19.64
CA ALA A 310 17.20 -27.80 18.59
C ALA A 310 17.69 -28.94 17.66
N LYS A 311 18.97 -28.91 17.28
CA LYS A 311 19.58 -29.96 16.45
C LYS A 311 19.69 -31.32 17.15
N ALA A 312 19.89 -31.32 18.47
CA ALA A 312 19.88 -32.55 19.25
C ALA A 312 18.46 -33.11 19.40
N ASN A 313 17.46 -32.22 19.48
CA ASN A 313 16.07 -32.57 19.68
C ASN A 313 15.41 -33.17 18.43
N GLU A 314 15.78 -32.71 17.23
CA GLU A 314 15.29 -33.28 15.96
C GLU A 314 15.88 -34.66 15.59
N ALA A 315 16.82 -35.18 16.37
CA ALA A 315 17.56 -36.41 16.03
C ALA A 315 16.79 -37.72 16.33
N GLU A 316 15.86 -37.71 17.30
CA GLU A 316 15.02 -38.86 17.66
C GLU A 316 13.59 -38.39 17.96
N GLU A 317 12.59 -38.93 17.27
CA GLU A 317 11.18 -38.60 17.51
C GLU A 317 10.67 -39.19 18.84
N ALA A 318 9.95 -38.38 19.61
CA ALA A 318 9.31 -38.84 20.84
C ALA A 318 7.97 -39.54 20.58
N SER A 319 7.70 -40.62 21.34
CA SER A 319 6.39 -41.31 21.35
C SER A 319 5.46 -40.85 22.49
N ASP A 320 6.03 -40.31 23.57
CA ASP A 320 5.27 -39.69 24.65
C ASP A 320 4.81 -38.27 24.25
N THR A 321 3.75 -37.77 24.87
CA THR A 321 3.18 -36.44 24.58
C THR A 321 3.29 -35.48 25.77
N LYS A 322 3.18 -34.17 25.49
CA LYS A 322 3.04 -33.10 26.48
C LYS A 322 1.89 -32.18 26.09
N THR A 323 1.25 -31.59 27.08
CA THR A 323 0.19 -30.58 26.88
C THR A 323 0.70 -29.20 27.27
N TRP A 324 0.73 -28.29 26.30
CA TRP A 324 1.01 -26.87 26.50
C TRP A 324 -0.30 -26.12 26.71
N ARG A 325 -0.35 -25.21 27.68
CA ARG A 325 -1.55 -24.43 27.99
C ARG A 325 -1.31 -22.95 27.76
N PHE A 326 -2.16 -22.33 26.96
CA PHE A 326 -2.07 -20.91 26.63
C PHE A 326 -3.36 -20.19 26.99
N SER A 327 -3.23 -18.94 27.44
CA SER A 327 -4.37 -18.06 27.68
C SER A 327 -4.16 -16.74 26.94
N ALA A 328 -5.19 -16.26 26.27
CA ALA A 328 -5.21 -14.99 25.55
C ALA A 328 -6.49 -14.23 25.86
N ASP A 329 -6.35 -12.98 26.32
CA ASP A 329 -7.49 -12.13 26.66
C ASP A 329 -7.82 -11.18 25.51
N ASN A 330 -9.11 -11.04 25.20
CA ASN A 330 -9.64 -10.08 24.23
C ASN A 330 -8.91 -10.09 22.86
N VAL A 331 -8.71 -11.28 22.29
CA VAL A 331 -8.19 -11.49 20.93
C VAL A 331 -9.30 -11.95 19.99
N ARG A 332 -9.09 -11.78 18.68
CA ARG A 332 -10.08 -12.17 17.66
C ARG A 332 -9.85 -13.54 17.04
N ASP A 333 -8.67 -14.13 17.21
CA ASP A 333 -8.31 -15.43 16.65
C ASP A 333 -7.18 -16.08 17.45
N PHE A 334 -6.92 -17.36 17.18
CA PHE A 334 -5.90 -18.16 17.85
C PHE A 334 -5.17 -19.06 16.84
N SER A 335 -3.84 -18.92 16.78
CA SER A 335 -2.97 -19.77 15.96
C SER A 335 -1.84 -20.35 16.79
N PHE A 336 -1.27 -21.47 16.32
CA PHE A 336 -0.12 -22.08 16.98
C PHE A 336 0.81 -22.79 15.99
N ALA A 337 2.06 -22.96 16.42
CA ALA A 337 3.10 -23.66 15.70
C ALA A 337 3.72 -24.72 16.60
N SER A 338 4.12 -25.85 16.01
CA SER A 338 4.74 -26.96 16.76
C SER A 338 5.78 -27.68 15.93
N SER A 339 6.97 -27.88 16.48
CA SER A 339 8.03 -28.68 15.88
C SER A 339 9.08 -29.06 16.92
N ASN A 340 9.80 -30.16 16.68
CA ASN A 340 11.01 -30.51 17.41
C ASN A 340 12.26 -29.77 16.89
N LYS A 341 12.17 -29.03 15.77
CA LYS A 341 13.29 -28.29 15.16
C LYS A 341 13.49 -26.88 15.73
N TYR A 342 12.59 -26.38 16.57
CA TYR A 342 12.60 -24.95 16.93
C TYR A 342 13.77 -24.56 17.83
N ILE A 343 14.60 -23.66 17.28
CA ILE A 343 15.33 -22.63 18.00
C ILE A 343 14.32 -21.62 18.52
N TRP A 344 14.55 -21.08 19.70
CA TRP A 344 13.71 -20.05 20.31
C TRP A 344 14.59 -18.99 20.94
N ASP A 345 14.50 -17.74 20.47
CA ASP A 345 15.06 -16.57 21.14
C ASP A 345 13.98 -15.60 21.61
N ALA A 346 14.31 -14.77 22.60
CA ALA A 346 13.38 -13.83 23.19
C ALA A 346 14.09 -12.58 23.75
N GLN A 347 13.36 -11.46 23.77
CA GLN A 347 13.77 -10.20 24.40
C GLN A 347 12.55 -9.44 24.95
N GLY A 348 12.70 -8.89 26.16
CA GLY A 348 11.71 -8.00 26.76
C GLY A 348 11.73 -6.61 26.11
N TYR A 349 10.54 -6.09 25.80
CA TYR A 349 10.32 -4.75 25.29
C TYR A 349 9.39 -3.97 26.24
N THR A 350 9.90 -2.89 26.82
CA THR A 350 9.14 -1.98 27.68
C THR A 350 8.70 -0.77 26.89
N GLN A 351 7.41 -0.44 26.99
CA GLN A 351 6.77 0.67 26.28
C GLN A 351 5.97 1.55 27.24
N GLU A 352 5.79 2.82 26.89
CA GLU A 352 4.96 3.74 27.68
C GLU A 352 3.46 3.51 27.38
N GLY A 353 2.65 3.37 28.43
CA GLY A 353 1.19 3.28 28.30
C GLY A 353 0.65 1.93 27.83
N GLY A 354 1.49 0.89 27.80
CA GLY A 354 1.13 -0.51 27.50
C GLY A 354 1.77 -1.50 28.49
N PRO A 355 1.47 -2.80 28.36
CA PRO A 355 2.17 -3.85 29.11
C PRO A 355 3.61 -4.00 28.62
N ASP A 356 4.48 -4.58 29.47
CA ASP A 356 5.75 -5.13 29.00
C ASP A 356 5.47 -6.30 28.05
N VAL A 357 6.18 -6.32 26.92
CA VAL A 357 5.98 -7.31 25.86
C VAL A 357 7.18 -8.24 25.80
N MET A 358 6.95 -9.54 25.66
CA MET A 358 7.99 -10.48 25.26
C MET A 358 8.00 -10.62 23.74
N ALA A 359 9.00 -10.03 23.08
CA ALA A 359 9.29 -10.25 21.66
C ALA A 359 10.04 -11.57 21.51
N MET A 360 9.60 -12.44 20.60
CA MET A 360 10.16 -13.80 20.47
C MET A 360 10.24 -14.24 19.01
N SER A 361 11.23 -15.08 18.71
CA SER A 361 11.33 -15.76 17.43
C SER A 361 11.47 -17.26 17.58
N PHE A 362 10.78 -18.03 16.73
CA PHE A 362 10.84 -19.50 16.69
C PHE A 362 11.16 -19.97 15.27
N TYR A 363 12.23 -20.74 15.09
CA TYR A 363 12.68 -21.08 13.74
C TYR A 363 13.59 -22.31 13.72
N PRO A 364 13.70 -23.03 12.60
CA PRO A 364 14.56 -24.20 12.50
C PRO A 364 16.02 -23.81 12.18
N ASN A 365 16.97 -24.73 12.31
CA ASN A 365 18.38 -24.51 11.98
C ASN A 365 18.59 -24.08 10.51
N GLU A 366 17.69 -24.50 9.62
CA GLU A 366 17.66 -24.14 8.21
C GLU A 366 17.40 -22.64 7.97
N ALA A 367 16.98 -21.89 8.99
CA ALA A 367 16.75 -20.44 8.93
C ALA A 367 17.99 -19.61 9.36
N GLU A 368 19.01 -20.24 9.94
CA GLU A 368 20.23 -19.56 10.39
C GLU A 368 21.16 -19.20 9.20
N PRO A 369 21.86 -18.04 9.26
CA PRO A 369 21.98 -17.13 10.41
C PRO A 369 20.99 -15.95 10.40
N ILE A 370 20.20 -15.78 9.35
CA ILE A 370 19.45 -14.53 9.14
C ILE A 370 18.33 -14.31 10.18
N TRP A 371 17.81 -15.39 10.76
CA TRP A 371 16.78 -15.30 11.81
C TRP A 371 17.34 -14.80 13.14
N SER A 372 18.41 -15.41 13.67
CA SER A 372 19.08 -14.91 14.89
C SER A 372 19.64 -13.50 14.75
N MET A 373 19.94 -13.06 13.54
CA MET A 373 20.48 -11.71 13.28
C MET A 373 19.44 -10.60 13.26
N TYR A 374 18.19 -10.89 12.85
CA TYR A 374 17.24 -9.84 12.48
C TYR A 374 15.83 -10.02 13.05
N SER A 375 15.39 -11.25 13.36
CA SER A 375 13.96 -11.50 13.56
C SER A 375 13.40 -10.79 14.80
N THR A 376 13.98 -11.02 15.97
CA THR A 376 13.48 -10.42 17.22
C THR A 376 13.68 -8.90 17.28
N ASP A 377 14.77 -8.38 16.69
CA ASP A 377 14.97 -6.94 16.53
C ASP A 377 13.90 -6.31 15.61
N ALA A 378 13.53 -6.97 14.52
CA ALA A 378 12.46 -6.51 13.62
C ALA A 378 11.09 -6.49 14.33
N VAL A 379 10.79 -7.47 15.20
CA VAL A 379 9.59 -7.47 16.04
C VAL A 379 9.54 -6.23 16.95
N ILE A 380 10.64 -5.93 17.63
CA ILE A 380 10.74 -4.76 18.53
C ILE A 380 10.63 -3.44 17.74
N HIS A 381 11.41 -3.29 16.67
CA HIS A 381 11.38 -2.11 15.79
C HIS A 381 9.97 -1.81 15.29
N THR A 382 9.22 -2.85 14.90
CA THR A 382 7.83 -2.70 14.46
C THR A 382 6.96 -2.10 15.56
N MET A 383 7.05 -2.61 16.78
CA MET A 383 6.28 -2.07 17.91
C MET A 383 6.63 -0.62 18.21
N GLU A 384 7.91 -0.24 18.13
CA GLU A 384 8.37 1.13 18.35
C GLU A 384 7.79 2.11 17.33
N VAL A 385 7.80 1.75 16.04
CA VAL A 385 7.28 2.60 14.97
C VAL A 385 5.75 2.67 15.04
N TYR A 386 5.07 1.52 15.05
CA TYR A 386 3.61 1.45 14.95
C TYR A 386 2.92 2.12 16.14
N SER A 387 3.48 2.00 17.35
CA SER A 387 2.92 2.63 18.56
C SER A 387 2.85 4.16 18.47
N ARG A 388 3.75 4.79 17.71
CA ARG A 388 3.75 6.26 17.53
C ARG A 388 2.56 6.74 16.71
N PHE A 389 2.14 5.96 15.74
CA PHE A 389 1.04 6.29 14.82
C PHE A 389 -0.32 5.76 15.29
N SER A 390 -0.36 4.95 16.35
CA SER A 390 -1.59 4.26 16.78
C SER A 390 -1.79 4.29 18.31
N PHE A 391 -1.46 3.20 18.99
CA PHE A 391 -1.53 3.00 20.43
C PHE A 391 -0.38 2.09 20.88
N PRO A 392 0.00 2.05 22.17
CA PRO A 392 0.93 1.05 22.67
C PRO A 392 0.42 -0.37 22.40
N TYR A 393 1.32 -1.28 21.99
CA TYR A 393 1.04 -2.68 21.72
C TYR A 393 0.27 -3.31 22.88
N PRO A 394 -0.95 -3.85 22.69
CA PRO A 394 -1.82 -4.12 23.83
C PRO A 394 -1.63 -5.48 24.49
N TYR A 395 -0.82 -6.37 23.91
CA TYR A 395 -0.69 -7.76 24.35
C TYR A 395 0.67 -8.04 25.01
N PRO A 396 0.79 -9.09 25.84
CA PRO A 396 2.02 -9.40 26.58
C PRO A 396 3.09 -10.12 25.75
N THR A 397 2.78 -10.60 24.55
CA THR A 397 3.72 -11.33 23.68
C THR A 397 3.58 -10.88 22.22
N ALA A 398 4.68 -10.93 21.47
CA ALA A 398 4.72 -10.73 20.02
C ALA A 398 5.73 -11.73 19.43
N GLN A 399 5.28 -12.61 18.55
CA GLN A 399 6.05 -13.79 18.13
C GLN A 399 6.18 -13.84 16.60
N SER A 400 7.40 -14.02 16.11
CA SER A 400 7.71 -14.34 14.71
C SER A 400 8.09 -15.81 14.59
N VAL A 401 7.40 -16.59 13.78
CA VAL A 401 7.64 -18.03 13.62
C VAL A 401 8.00 -18.33 12.17
N ASN A 402 9.16 -18.96 11.93
CA ASN A 402 9.55 -19.35 10.59
C ASN A 402 8.69 -20.51 10.12
N ALA A 403 7.68 -20.31 9.28
CA ALA A 403 6.79 -21.40 8.83
C ALA A 403 6.91 -21.73 7.34
N TRP A 404 7.42 -20.79 6.55
CA TRP A 404 7.41 -20.87 5.10
C TRP A 404 8.77 -20.51 4.50
N GLU A 405 9.00 -20.94 3.26
CA GLU A 405 10.17 -20.52 2.49
C GLU A 405 10.12 -19.01 2.14
N SER A 406 8.91 -18.46 1.96
CA SER A 406 8.66 -17.04 1.67
C SER A 406 7.23 -16.60 2.03
N GLY A 407 7.02 -15.29 2.19
CA GLY A 407 5.72 -14.71 2.52
C GLY A 407 5.45 -14.65 4.03
N GLY A 408 4.29 -14.13 4.41
CA GLY A 408 3.90 -13.92 5.80
C GLY A 408 2.39 -14.08 6.05
N MET A 409 2.05 -14.37 7.30
CA MET A 409 0.67 -14.47 7.81
C MET A 409 0.58 -13.97 9.24
N GLU A 410 -0.41 -13.14 9.47
CA GLU A 410 -0.71 -12.54 10.74
C GLU A 410 -1.75 -13.33 11.56
N TYR A 411 -1.52 -13.43 12.87
CA TYR A 411 -2.53 -13.78 13.86
C TYR A 411 -2.24 -12.99 15.16
N PRO A 412 -3.20 -12.89 16.10
CA PRO A 412 -2.96 -12.19 17.35
C PRO A 412 -1.74 -12.77 18.10
N MET A 413 -0.76 -11.92 18.41
CA MET A 413 0.49 -12.25 19.12
C MET A 413 1.45 -13.23 18.41
N ILE A 414 1.09 -13.81 17.26
CA ILE A 414 1.90 -14.81 16.54
C ILE A 414 1.80 -14.59 15.03
N THR A 415 2.95 -14.59 14.37
CA THR A 415 3.03 -14.43 12.91
C THR A 415 3.86 -15.56 12.31
N PHE A 416 3.50 -15.97 11.10
CA PHE A 416 4.19 -17.01 10.34
C PHE A 416 4.96 -16.36 9.20
N ASN A 417 6.30 -16.45 9.18
CA ASN A 417 7.14 -15.71 8.25
C ASN A 417 8.10 -16.62 7.48
N GLY A 418 8.38 -16.28 6.23
CA GLY A 418 9.66 -16.56 5.57
C GLY A 418 10.69 -15.49 5.94
N TYR A 419 11.87 -15.43 5.35
CA TYR A 419 12.51 -16.27 4.35
C TYR A 419 13.59 -17.16 5.00
N ARG A 420 14.10 -18.15 4.27
CA ARG A 420 15.29 -18.92 4.67
C ARG A 420 16.51 -18.61 3.79
N PRO A 421 17.73 -18.70 4.32
CA PRO A 421 18.95 -18.65 3.52
C PRO A 421 19.08 -19.92 2.66
N THR A 422 19.97 -19.87 1.68
CA THR A 422 20.19 -20.97 0.73
C THR A 422 21.60 -21.52 0.86
N LYS A 423 21.75 -22.84 0.78
CA LYS A 423 23.05 -23.47 0.70
C LYS A 423 23.60 -23.39 -0.73
N ASP A 424 24.77 -22.80 -0.91
CA ASP A 424 25.41 -22.73 -2.23
C ASP A 424 25.88 -24.14 -2.65
N GLU A 425 25.47 -24.58 -3.84
CA GLU A 425 25.72 -25.96 -4.31
C GLU A 425 27.21 -26.26 -4.54
N LYS A 426 28.05 -25.23 -4.78
CA LYS A 426 29.47 -25.43 -5.12
C LYS A 426 30.36 -25.44 -3.90
N SER A 427 30.18 -24.47 -3.01
CA SER A 427 30.96 -24.28 -1.79
C SER A 427 30.39 -25.09 -0.62
N GLY A 428 29.08 -25.35 -0.63
CA GLY A 428 28.36 -25.92 0.51
C GLY A 428 28.11 -24.92 1.64
N GLU A 429 28.49 -23.65 1.47
CA GLU A 429 28.30 -22.59 2.47
C GLU A 429 26.87 -22.06 2.47
N ILE A 430 26.37 -21.65 3.63
CA ILE A 430 25.08 -20.98 3.76
C ILE A 430 25.25 -19.52 3.30
N THR A 431 24.51 -19.12 2.27
CA THR A 431 24.49 -17.76 1.72
C THR A 431 23.06 -17.27 1.55
N TYR A 432 22.86 -15.97 1.35
CA TYR A 432 21.54 -15.42 1.08
C TYR A 432 21.62 -14.18 0.18
N SER A 433 20.56 -13.98 -0.60
CA SER A 433 20.47 -12.86 -1.53
C SER A 433 20.05 -11.57 -0.84
N ARG A 434 20.23 -10.43 -1.52
CA ARG A 434 19.67 -9.14 -1.11
C ARG A 434 18.15 -9.23 -0.88
N ARG A 435 17.44 -9.90 -1.79
CA ARG A 435 15.99 -10.15 -1.68
C ARG A 435 15.63 -10.95 -0.44
N THR A 436 16.43 -11.95 -0.07
CA THR A 436 16.19 -12.77 1.12
C THR A 436 16.33 -11.94 2.39
N LYS A 437 17.38 -11.11 2.51
CA LYS A 437 17.60 -10.24 3.67
C LYS A 437 16.44 -9.25 3.86
N TYR A 438 16.18 -8.41 2.87
CA TYR A 438 15.15 -7.37 2.97
C TYR A 438 13.73 -7.95 2.89
N GLY A 439 13.56 -9.11 2.26
CA GLY A 439 12.30 -9.85 2.32
C GLY A 439 11.98 -10.33 3.73
N LEU A 440 12.96 -10.91 4.46
CA LEU A 440 12.78 -11.37 5.84
C LEU A 440 12.44 -10.20 6.78
N ILE A 441 13.22 -9.13 6.74
CA ILE A 441 13.02 -7.97 7.62
C ILE A 441 11.66 -7.33 7.33
N GLY A 442 11.36 -7.10 6.05
CA GLY A 442 10.12 -6.46 5.62
C GLY A 442 8.88 -7.29 5.99
N VAL A 443 8.92 -8.61 5.76
CA VAL A 443 7.77 -9.46 6.09
C VAL A 443 7.52 -9.54 7.60
N ILE A 444 8.57 -9.63 8.43
CA ILE A 444 8.39 -9.62 9.89
C ILE A 444 7.78 -8.29 10.34
N ILE A 445 8.25 -7.16 9.78
CA ILE A 445 7.67 -5.85 10.06
C ILE A 445 6.19 -5.81 9.66
N HIS A 446 5.86 -6.33 8.48
CA HIS A 446 4.51 -6.40 7.96
C HIS A 446 3.60 -7.22 8.86
N GLU A 447 3.95 -8.47 9.15
CA GLU A 447 3.08 -9.38 9.89
C GLU A 447 2.92 -8.97 11.35
N ILE A 448 3.98 -8.46 12.01
CA ILE A 448 3.85 -7.92 13.37
C ILE A 448 3.01 -6.64 13.36
N GLY A 449 3.13 -5.84 12.30
CA GLY A 449 2.29 -4.66 12.07
C GLY A 449 0.80 -5.00 12.02
N HIS A 450 0.47 -6.15 11.45
CA HIS A 450 -0.91 -6.62 11.40
C HIS A 450 -1.54 -6.88 12.77
N ILE A 451 -0.73 -7.04 13.82
CA ILE A 451 -1.25 -7.15 15.18
C ILE A 451 -1.97 -5.85 15.59
N TYR A 452 -1.57 -4.70 15.04
CA TYR A 452 -2.33 -3.45 15.15
C TYR A 452 -3.50 -3.42 14.17
N PHE A 453 -3.22 -3.69 12.89
CA PHE A 453 -4.19 -3.62 11.78
C PHE A 453 -4.16 -4.91 10.94
N PRO A 454 -5.06 -5.87 11.12
CA PRO A 454 -6.40 -5.68 11.67
C PRO A 454 -6.59 -6.31 13.06
N MET A 455 -5.57 -6.89 13.71
CA MET A 455 -5.85 -7.76 14.87
C MET A 455 -6.42 -7.03 16.07
N VAL A 456 -6.13 -5.74 16.22
CA VAL A 456 -6.71 -4.89 17.26
C VAL A 456 -7.70 -3.88 16.68
N VAL A 457 -7.39 -3.28 15.53
CA VAL A 457 -8.32 -2.46 14.75
C VAL A 457 -8.98 -3.36 13.70
N ASN A 458 -10.08 -4.00 14.08
CA ASN A 458 -10.66 -5.18 13.43
C ASN A 458 -11.45 -4.85 12.17
N SER A 459 -10.77 -4.46 11.10
CA SER A 459 -11.36 -4.23 9.77
C SER A 459 -11.82 -5.53 9.09
N ASP A 460 -12.58 -5.35 8.00
CA ASP A 460 -13.23 -6.42 7.23
C ASP A 460 -12.56 -6.59 5.87
N GLU A 461 -11.50 -7.40 5.81
CA GLU A 461 -10.74 -7.64 4.59
C GLU A 461 -11.57 -8.25 3.45
N ARG A 462 -12.62 -9.03 3.79
CA ARG A 462 -13.50 -9.68 2.79
C ARG A 462 -14.21 -8.64 1.92
N GLN A 463 -14.46 -7.46 2.47
CA GLN A 463 -15.07 -6.33 1.78
C GLN A 463 -14.03 -5.30 1.33
N TRP A 464 -13.06 -4.97 2.18
CA TRP A 464 -12.13 -3.86 1.96
C TRP A 464 -10.70 -4.24 2.32
N THR A 465 -10.09 -5.06 1.46
CA THR A 465 -8.74 -5.62 1.70
C THR A 465 -7.67 -4.58 2.02
N TRP A 466 -7.77 -3.40 1.42
CA TRP A 466 -6.82 -2.31 1.66
C TRP A 466 -6.83 -1.79 3.10
N MET A 467 -7.90 -1.98 3.88
CA MET A 467 -7.89 -1.53 5.28
C MET A 467 -6.93 -2.35 6.12
N ASP A 468 -6.81 -3.63 5.83
CA ASP A 468 -5.92 -4.55 6.52
C ASP A 468 -4.52 -4.36 5.89
N GLU A 469 -4.41 -4.59 4.59
CA GLU A 469 -3.13 -4.63 3.87
C GLU A 469 -2.52 -3.26 3.61
N GLY A 470 -3.34 -2.26 3.27
CA GLY A 470 -2.89 -0.94 2.82
C GLY A 470 -2.54 -0.01 3.97
N LEU A 471 -3.30 -0.04 5.07
CA LEU A 471 -2.93 0.70 6.30
C LEU A 471 -1.65 0.11 6.90
N ASN A 472 -1.56 -1.23 6.94
CA ASN A 472 -0.37 -1.92 7.42
C ASN A 472 0.85 -1.63 6.52
N SER A 473 0.71 -1.78 5.21
CA SER A 473 1.78 -1.48 4.24
C SER A 473 2.32 -0.05 4.35
N PHE A 474 1.47 0.93 4.68
CA PHE A 474 1.93 2.30 4.91
C PHE A 474 2.88 2.39 6.11
N LEU A 475 2.53 1.75 7.23
CA LEU A 475 3.37 1.75 8.43
C LEU A 475 4.60 0.87 8.30
N ASP A 476 4.49 -0.27 7.62
CA ASP A 476 5.61 -1.10 7.16
C ASP A 476 6.59 -0.23 6.37
N TYR A 477 6.11 0.49 5.36
CA TYR A 477 6.97 1.35 4.55
C TYR A 477 7.71 2.39 5.40
N VAL A 478 7.03 3.04 6.35
CA VAL A 478 7.68 3.97 7.28
C VAL A 478 8.74 3.26 8.13
N ALA A 479 8.42 2.08 8.69
CA ALA A 479 9.34 1.30 9.50
C ALA A 479 10.55 0.81 8.69
N ALA A 480 10.37 0.40 7.44
CA ALA A 480 11.43 -0.04 6.55
C ALA A 480 12.44 1.09 6.25
N ILE A 481 11.95 2.31 5.99
CA ILE A 481 12.82 3.49 5.78
C ILE A 481 13.54 3.90 7.06
N GLU A 482 12.91 3.73 8.22
CA GLU A 482 13.56 3.98 9.52
C GLU A 482 14.56 2.89 9.91
N TRP A 483 14.43 1.67 9.37
CA TRP A 483 15.40 0.59 9.53
C TRP A 483 16.70 0.86 8.76
N GLU A 484 16.61 1.29 7.50
CA GLU A 484 17.75 1.63 6.66
C GLU A 484 17.38 2.72 5.63
N GLU A 485 18.18 3.79 5.51
CA GLU A 485 17.86 4.96 4.65
C GLU A 485 17.53 4.60 3.19
N ASN A 486 18.22 3.59 2.62
CA ASN A 486 18.01 3.13 1.24
C ASN A 486 17.35 1.74 1.20
N TYR A 487 16.44 1.46 2.13
CA TYR A 487 15.71 0.20 2.18
C TYR A 487 14.95 -0.02 0.85
N PRO A 488 15.11 -1.18 0.19
CA PRO A 488 14.44 -1.49 -1.06
C PRO A 488 13.01 -2.03 -0.86
N ALA A 489 12.11 -1.19 -0.37
CA ALA A 489 10.76 -1.63 0.03
C ALA A 489 9.94 -2.21 -1.14
N TYR A 490 10.15 -1.73 -2.37
CA TYR A 490 9.40 -2.16 -3.55
C TYR A 490 10.32 -2.61 -4.69
N GLY A 491 10.94 -3.77 -4.51
CA GLY A 491 11.87 -4.36 -5.48
C GLY A 491 13.25 -3.71 -5.39
N ASP A 492 13.65 -2.96 -6.41
CA ASP A 492 14.87 -2.12 -6.35
C ASP A 492 14.55 -0.65 -6.02
N ASN A 493 13.27 -0.30 -5.82
CA ASN A 493 12.85 1.05 -5.50
C ASN A 493 12.68 1.26 -3.99
N THR A 494 13.21 2.37 -3.50
CA THR A 494 12.96 2.88 -2.14
C THR A 494 11.71 3.75 -2.10
N ASN A 495 11.38 4.49 -3.16
CA ASN A 495 10.20 5.34 -3.21
C ASN A 495 9.00 4.60 -3.82
N VAL A 496 7.92 4.42 -3.04
CA VAL A 496 6.68 3.78 -3.52
C VAL A 496 6.04 4.53 -4.70
N LEU A 497 6.22 5.85 -4.77
CA LEU A 497 5.64 6.70 -5.82
C LEU A 497 6.32 6.50 -7.18
N ASP A 498 7.58 6.04 -7.19
CA ASP A 498 8.28 5.62 -8.41
C ASP A 498 7.84 4.23 -8.89
N TYR A 499 7.47 3.35 -7.96
CA TYR A 499 7.03 1.98 -8.26
C TYR A 499 5.58 1.91 -8.77
N ILE A 500 4.67 2.69 -8.16
CA ILE A 500 3.23 2.48 -8.33
C ILE A 500 2.68 2.91 -9.70
N THR A 501 3.38 3.81 -10.39
CA THR A 501 2.95 4.40 -11.67
C THR A 501 2.67 3.32 -12.73
N GLY A 502 3.50 2.29 -12.81
CA GLY A 502 3.33 1.19 -13.77
C GLY A 502 2.03 0.41 -13.57
N TYR A 503 1.60 0.20 -12.32
CA TYR A 503 0.30 -0.41 -12.02
C TYR A 503 -0.85 0.53 -12.34
N MET A 504 -0.73 1.82 -11.96
CA MET A 504 -1.80 2.81 -12.16
C MET A 504 -2.11 3.08 -13.63
N THR A 505 -1.16 2.84 -14.53
CA THR A 505 -1.34 2.91 -15.99
C THR A 505 -1.69 1.57 -16.66
N SER A 506 -1.80 0.48 -15.89
CA SER A 506 -2.03 -0.87 -16.43
C SER A 506 -3.52 -1.18 -16.65
N GLU A 507 -3.80 -2.16 -17.50
CA GLU A 507 -5.17 -2.65 -17.76
C GLU A 507 -5.70 -3.57 -16.63
N ASP A 508 -4.83 -4.03 -15.73
CA ASP A 508 -5.17 -4.93 -14.61
C ASP A 508 -5.59 -4.18 -13.33
N GLN A 509 -5.78 -2.85 -13.42
CA GLN A 509 -6.19 -2.04 -12.29
C GLN A 509 -7.71 -2.05 -12.09
N VAL A 510 -8.13 -2.11 -10.83
CA VAL A 510 -9.49 -1.88 -10.36
C VAL A 510 -9.47 -0.83 -9.24
N PRO A 511 -10.60 -0.19 -8.87
CA PRO A 511 -10.64 0.70 -7.70
C PRO A 511 -10.16 -0.01 -6.42
N ILE A 512 -9.55 0.73 -5.49
CA ILE A 512 -9.08 0.19 -4.18
C ILE A 512 -10.26 -0.39 -3.37
N MET A 513 -11.46 0.17 -3.55
CA MET A 513 -12.69 -0.30 -2.89
C MET A 513 -13.26 -1.60 -3.47
N THR A 514 -12.53 -2.29 -4.34
CA THR A 514 -12.94 -3.59 -4.90
C THR A 514 -12.77 -4.69 -3.86
N GLN A 515 -13.81 -5.52 -3.69
CA GLN A 515 -13.77 -6.63 -2.75
C GLN A 515 -12.70 -7.68 -3.11
N SER A 516 -12.09 -8.32 -2.11
CA SER A 516 -10.90 -9.18 -2.21
C SER A 516 -10.92 -10.22 -3.35
N ASP A 517 -12.01 -10.99 -3.48
CA ASP A 517 -12.15 -12.08 -4.46
C ASP A 517 -12.29 -11.56 -5.91
N SER A 518 -12.50 -10.25 -6.12
CA SER A 518 -12.63 -9.63 -7.45
C SER A 518 -11.41 -8.79 -7.85
N VAL A 519 -10.40 -8.68 -6.99
CA VAL A 519 -9.18 -7.94 -7.31
C VAL A 519 -8.33 -8.73 -8.30
N LEU A 520 -8.01 -8.09 -9.44
CA LEU A 520 -7.22 -8.71 -10.51
C LEU A 520 -5.74 -8.87 -10.13
N ASN A 521 -5.15 -7.81 -9.59
CA ASN A 521 -3.77 -7.80 -9.11
C ASN A 521 -3.72 -7.31 -7.66
N LEU A 522 -3.69 -8.26 -6.72
CA LEU A 522 -3.89 -8.00 -5.29
C LEU A 522 -2.76 -7.13 -4.70
N GLY A 523 -1.50 -7.42 -5.03
CA GLY A 523 -0.34 -6.73 -4.45
C GLY A 523 -0.43 -5.22 -4.59
N PRO A 524 -0.45 -4.66 -5.81
CA PRO A 524 -0.56 -3.21 -5.98
C PRO A 524 -1.90 -2.63 -5.52
N ASN A 525 -3.03 -3.34 -5.69
CA ASN A 525 -4.35 -2.81 -5.35
C ASN A 525 -4.58 -2.67 -3.84
N ALA A 526 -4.20 -3.69 -3.07
CA ALA A 526 -4.43 -3.77 -1.64
C ALA A 526 -3.27 -3.21 -0.81
N TYR A 527 -2.04 -3.23 -1.32
CA TYR A 527 -0.83 -2.85 -0.57
C TYR A 527 -0.24 -1.52 -1.08
N SER A 528 0.34 -1.53 -2.28
CA SER A 528 1.20 -0.43 -2.75
C SER A 528 0.45 0.83 -3.18
N LYS A 529 -0.74 0.72 -3.81
CA LYS A 529 -1.55 1.90 -4.21
C LYS A 529 -2.13 2.61 -2.98
N PRO A 530 -2.72 1.93 -1.99
CA PRO A 530 -3.12 2.57 -0.73
C PRO A 530 -1.92 3.21 -0.02
N THR A 531 -0.77 2.52 0.03
CA THR A 531 0.46 3.09 0.61
C THR A 531 0.89 4.37 -0.10
N ALA A 532 0.95 4.36 -1.43
CA ALA A 532 1.24 5.55 -2.22
C ALA A 532 0.26 6.69 -1.94
N ALA A 533 -1.05 6.39 -1.89
CA ALA A 533 -2.07 7.37 -1.58
C ALA A 533 -1.85 7.99 -0.19
N LEU A 534 -1.60 7.18 0.84
CA LEU A 534 -1.37 7.66 2.20
C LEU A 534 -0.05 8.45 2.32
N ILE A 535 1.00 8.08 1.58
CA ILE A 535 2.25 8.84 1.52
C ILE A 535 2.05 10.20 0.85
N VAL A 536 1.34 10.25 -0.28
CA VAL A 536 0.97 11.51 -0.93
C VAL A 536 0.12 12.36 0.00
N MET A 537 -0.84 11.76 0.71
CA MET A 537 -1.68 12.45 1.66
C MET A 537 -0.85 13.06 2.80
N ARG A 538 0.07 12.28 3.37
CA ARG A 538 0.93 12.67 4.49
C ARG A 538 1.96 13.72 4.10
N GLU A 539 2.70 13.52 3.02
CA GLU A 539 3.84 14.38 2.67
C GLU A 539 3.41 15.58 1.82
N THR A 540 2.40 15.43 0.96
CA THR A 540 2.05 16.42 -0.06
C THR A 540 0.73 17.14 0.20
N VAL A 541 -0.29 16.47 0.75
CA VAL A 541 -1.63 17.09 0.93
C VAL A 541 -1.79 17.73 2.31
N MET A 542 -1.67 16.93 3.37
CA MET A 542 -1.97 17.33 4.76
C MET A 542 -0.74 17.81 5.53
N GLY A 543 0.43 17.24 5.23
CA GLY A 543 1.61 17.35 6.08
C GLY A 543 1.59 16.36 7.25
N ARG A 544 2.77 16.01 7.75
CA ARG A 544 2.97 14.96 8.77
C ARG A 544 2.20 15.21 10.06
N GLU A 545 2.18 16.44 10.57
CA GLU A 545 1.53 16.76 11.85
C GLU A 545 0.03 16.43 11.84
N LEU A 546 -0.70 16.89 10.82
CA LEU A 546 -2.13 16.65 10.71
C LEU A 546 -2.44 15.18 10.40
N PHE A 547 -1.66 14.57 9.51
CA PHE A 547 -1.86 13.17 9.14
C PHE A 547 -1.58 12.23 10.32
N ASP A 548 -0.44 12.37 10.98
CA ASP A 548 -0.03 11.49 12.09
C ASP A 548 -1.00 11.62 13.26
N PHE A 549 -1.49 12.84 13.54
CA PHE A 549 -2.54 13.06 14.55
C PHE A 549 -3.84 12.35 14.18
N ALA A 550 -4.32 12.50 12.94
CA ALA A 550 -5.58 11.93 12.49
C ALA A 550 -5.55 10.39 12.42
N LEU A 551 -4.45 9.80 11.92
CA LEU A 551 -4.26 8.36 11.90
C LEU A 551 -4.21 7.78 13.32
N ARG A 552 -3.55 8.48 14.25
CA ARG A 552 -3.52 8.09 15.66
C ARG A 552 -4.91 8.15 16.28
N GLU A 553 -5.66 9.21 16.02
CA GLU A 553 -7.03 9.37 16.52
C GLU A 553 -7.95 8.26 15.99
N TYR A 554 -7.87 7.91 14.70
CA TYR A 554 -8.59 6.77 14.11
C TYR A 554 -8.26 5.46 14.85
N SER A 555 -6.97 5.19 15.03
CA SER A 555 -6.48 3.99 15.70
C SER A 555 -7.01 3.88 17.13
N GLN A 556 -7.04 5.00 17.87
CA GLN A 556 -7.55 5.05 19.25
C GLN A 556 -9.07 4.84 19.31
N ARG A 557 -9.83 5.49 18.43
CA ARG A 557 -11.30 5.35 18.34
C ARG A 557 -11.70 3.89 18.10
N TRP A 558 -10.96 3.22 17.20
CA TRP A 558 -11.30 1.88 16.73
C TRP A 558 -10.49 0.74 17.35
N LYS A 559 -9.64 1.03 18.35
CA LYS A 559 -8.98 -0.01 19.17
C LYS A 559 -10.01 -0.98 19.74
N PHE A 560 -9.82 -2.27 19.47
CA PHE A 560 -10.72 -3.39 19.80
C PHE A 560 -12.13 -3.28 19.23
N LYS A 561 -12.28 -2.62 18.07
CA LYS A 561 -13.56 -2.40 17.39
C LYS A 561 -13.43 -2.60 15.88
N ARG A 562 -14.56 -2.57 15.16
CA ARG A 562 -14.67 -2.90 13.73
C ARG A 562 -14.99 -1.68 12.86
N PRO A 563 -13.97 -0.94 12.39
CA PRO A 563 -14.18 0.18 11.47
C PRO A 563 -14.55 -0.29 10.07
N THR A 564 -15.22 0.59 9.33
CA THR A 564 -15.38 0.53 7.88
C THR A 564 -14.53 1.63 7.24
N PRO A 565 -14.32 1.63 5.90
CA PRO A 565 -13.61 2.71 5.20
C PRO A 565 -14.16 4.10 5.52
N TYR A 566 -15.48 4.17 5.72
CA TYR A 566 -16.18 5.42 5.99
C TYR A 566 -15.84 6.03 7.34
N ASP A 567 -15.52 5.19 8.32
CA ASP A 567 -15.11 5.64 9.65
C ASP A 567 -13.67 6.17 9.61
N PHE A 568 -12.82 5.56 8.79
CA PHE A 568 -11.48 6.06 8.49
C PHE A 568 -11.53 7.41 7.76
N PHE A 569 -12.25 7.52 6.64
CA PHE A 569 -12.35 8.76 5.87
C PHE A 569 -12.86 9.93 6.74
N ARG A 570 -13.94 9.71 7.50
CA ARG A 570 -14.47 10.72 8.43
C ARG A 570 -13.48 11.12 9.50
N THR A 571 -12.77 10.15 10.09
CA THR A 571 -11.80 10.48 11.13
C THR A 571 -10.64 11.28 10.56
N MET A 572 -10.15 10.91 9.37
CA MET A 572 -9.07 11.62 8.70
C MET A 572 -9.44 13.07 8.40
N GLU A 573 -10.67 13.35 7.93
CA GLU A 573 -11.14 14.71 7.66
C GLU A 573 -11.47 15.49 8.95
N GLU A 574 -12.18 14.88 9.90
CA GLU A 574 -12.61 15.54 11.14
C GLU A 574 -11.44 15.92 12.04
N ALA A 575 -10.48 15.00 12.23
CA ALA A 575 -9.33 15.24 13.10
C ALA A 575 -8.31 16.20 12.48
N SER A 576 -8.25 16.29 11.14
CA SER A 576 -7.30 17.16 10.45
C SER A 576 -7.87 18.52 10.05
N GLY A 577 -9.19 18.64 9.88
CA GLY A 577 -9.85 19.83 9.34
C GLY A 577 -9.62 20.05 7.85
N VAL A 578 -9.20 19.02 7.11
CA VAL A 578 -8.94 19.07 5.65
C VAL A 578 -10.06 18.34 4.91
N ASP A 579 -10.60 18.96 3.85
CA ASP A 579 -11.54 18.32 2.92
C ASP A 579 -10.76 17.38 1.98
N LEU A 580 -11.02 16.08 2.09
CA LEU A 580 -10.33 15.00 1.37
C LEU A 580 -11.26 14.26 0.42
N ASP A 581 -12.50 14.71 0.22
CA ASP A 581 -13.50 14.05 -0.63
C ASP A 581 -12.97 13.82 -2.06
N TRP A 582 -12.32 14.83 -2.63
CA TRP A 582 -11.70 14.74 -3.95
C TRP A 582 -10.58 13.70 -4.00
N PHE A 583 -9.84 13.56 -2.90
CA PHE A 583 -8.72 12.64 -2.78
C PHE A 583 -9.24 11.20 -2.69
N TRP A 584 -10.15 10.92 -1.77
CA TRP A 584 -10.79 9.62 -1.63
C TRP A 584 -11.50 9.20 -2.92
N ARG A 585 -12.27 10.10 -3.55
CA ARG A 585 -12.96 9.84 -4.82
C ARG A 585 -11.99 9.44 -5.92
N GLY A 586 -10.87 10.15 -6.04
CA GLY A 586 -9.84 9.87 -7.02
C GLY A 586 -9.09 8.56 -6.74
N TRP A 587 -8.46 8.45 -5.57
CA TRP A 587 -7.56 7.34 -5.27
C TRP A 587 -8.29 6.01 -5.00
N TYR A 588 -9.44 6.05 -4.33
CA TYR A 588 -10.10 4.84 -3.81
C TYR A 588 -11.25 4.31 -4.65
N TYR A 589 -12.01 5.22 -5.29
CA TYR A 589 -13.21 4.87 -6.06
C TYR A 589 -13.01 4.89 -7.58
N SER A 590 -11.82 5.27 -8.07
CA SER A 590 -11.51 5.34 -9.50
C SER A 590 -10.26 4.54 -9.88
N THR A 591 -10.05 4.41 -11.18
CA THR A 591 -8.83 3.89 -11.80
C THR A 591 -8.02 4.98 -12.49
N ASP A 592 -8.27 6.25 -12.14
CA ASP A 592 -7.47 7.37 -12.66
C ASP A 592 -6.04 7.28 -12.12
N HIS A 593 -5.11 7.97 -12.81
CA HIS A 593 -3.72 8.09 -12.41
C HIS A 593 -3.22 9.53 -12.52
N VAL A 594 -2.06 9.80 -11.93
CA VAL A 594 -1.45 11.14 -11.99
C VAL A 594 -0.64 11.25 -13.28
N ASP A 595 -1.00 12.23 -14.11
CA ASP A 595 -0.21 12.72 -15.24
C ASP A 595 -0.64 14.17 -15.47
N ILE A 596 0.19 15.10 -15.02
CA ILE A 596 -0.05 16.55 -15.15
C ILE A 596 1.03 17.13 -16.06
N ALA A 597 0.61 17.75 -17.16
CA ALA A 597 1.54 18.35 -18.11
C ALA A 597 1.65 19.86 -17.98
N ILE A 598 2.88 20.40 -18.07
CA ILE A 598 3.08 21.84 -18.33
C ILE A 598 2.89 22.09 -19.83
N LYS A 599 1.82 22.80 -20.20
CA LYS A 599 1.50 23.08 -21.63
C LYS A 599 2.22 24.30 -22.16
N SER A 600 2.22 25.39 -21.40
CA SER A 600 2.96 26.60 -21.77
C SER A 600 3.18 27.51 -20.57
N VAL A 601 4.26 28.29 -20.63
CA VAL A 601 4.50 29.42 -19.72
C VAL A 601 4.66 30.66 -20.58
N ARG A 602 3.81 31.65 -20.34
CA ARG A 602 3.86 32.96 -21.02
C ARG A 602 4.34 34.00 -20.03
N GLU A 603 5.46 34.64 -20.35
CA GLU A 603 6.05 35.75 -19.61
C GLU A 603 5.63 37.08 -20.22
N TYR A 604 5.30 38.05 -19.38
CA TYR A 604 5.04 39.43 -19.77
C TYR A 604 5.69 40.39 -18.77
N GLN A 605 6.15 41.54 -19.25
CA GLN A 605 6.47 42.68 -18.40
C GLN A 605 5.33 43.70 -18.46
N ILE A 606 5.13 44.44 -17.37
CA ILE A 606 4.10 45.48 -17.32
C ILE A 606 4.56 46.66 -18.19
N SER A 607 3.77 46.96 -19.23
CA SER A 607 4.01 48.12 -20.09
C SER A 607 3.85 49.41 -19.30
N SER A 608 4.83 50.31 -19.44
CA SER A 608 4.77 51.66 -18.85
C SER A 608 3.72 52.55 -19.53
N GLN A 609 3.28 52.15 -20.73
CA GLN A 609 2.47 52.96 -21.66
C GLN A 609 3.14 54.28 -22.08
N GLU A 610 4.37 54.56 -21.64
CA GLU A 610 5.11 55.77 -21.96
C GLU A 610 5.81 55.60 -23.31
N PRO A 611 5.45 56.35 -24.36
CA PRO A 611 5.88 56.05 -25.72
C PRO A 611 7.39 56.19 -25.91
N GLU A 612 8.06 57.06 -25.14
CA GLU A 612 9.52 57.16 -25.11
C GLU A 612 10.22 55.86 -24.67
N VAL A 613 9.59 55.09 -23.79
CA VAL A 613 10.12 53.81 -23.28
C VAL A 613 9.66 52.68 -24.20
N GLU A 614 8.36 52.59 -24.46
CA GLU A 614 7.76 51.46 -25.21
C GLU A 614 8.27 51.40 -26.65
N PHE A 615 8.33 52.52 -27.39
CA PHE A 615 8.81 52.47 -28.78
C PHE A 615 10.31 52.17 -28.88
N ALA A 616 11.09 52.45 -27.84
CA ALA A 616 12.49 52.05 -27.80
C ALA A 616 12.61 50.53 -27.61
N LEU A 617 11.77 49.93 -26.76
CA LEU A 617 11.69 48.47 -26.56
C LEU A 617 11.15 47.76 -27.81
N ASP A 618 10.05 48.25 -28.39
CA ASP A 618 9.46 47.69 -29.62
C ASP A 618 10.47 47.67 -30.79
N ARG A 619 11.36 48.69 -30.85
CA ARG A 619 12.43 48.77 -31.85
C ARG A 619 13.47 47.67 -31.66
N ILE A 620 13.83 47.35 -30.41
CA ILE A 620 14.76 46.27 -30.08
C ILE A 620 14.10 44.93 -30.42
N GLU A 621 12.87 44.70 -29.95
CA GLU A 621 12.11 43.47 -30.20
C GLU A 621 11.92 43.21 -31.70
N ALA A 622 11.57 44.24 -32.48
CA ALA A 622 11.46 44.12 -33.92
C ALA A 622 12.80 43.75 -34.58
N GLY A 623 13.93 44.25 -34.08
CA GLY A 623 15.25 43.89 -34.60
C GLY A 623 15.63 42.43 -34.34
N GLU A 624 15.13 41.84 -33.25
CA GLU A 624 15.34 40.42 -32.91
C GLU A 624 14.40 39.50 -33.71
N ASN A 625 13.13 39.90 -33.88
CA ASN A 625 12.10 39.10 -34.53
C ASN A 625 12.06 39.24 -36.06
N GLU A 626 12.57 40.35 -36.60
CA GLU A 626 12.64 40.62 -38.04
C GLU A 626 14.10 40.57 -38.50
N PRO A 627 14.65 39.36 -38.78
CA PRO A 627 16.03 39.24 -39.20
C PRO A 627 16.22 40.01 -40.51
N GLU A 628 17.38 40.64 -40.64
CA GLU A 628 17.73 41.35 -41.86
C GLU A 628 17.50 40.46 -43.09
N PRO A 629 16.80 40.97 -44.13
CA PRO A 629 16.63 40.24 -45.37
C PRO A 629 17.99 39.82 -45.94
N LEU A 630 18.17 38.51 -46.17
CA LEU A 630 19.43 37.93 -46.64
C LEU A 630 20.01 38.62 -47.88
N ILE A 631 19.14 39.13 -48.75
CA ILE A 631 19.52 39.89 -49.95
C ILE A 631 20.19 41.24 -49.61
N GLN A 632 19.76 41.94 -48.55
CA GLN A 632 20.38 43.19 -48.13
C GLN A 632 21.79 42.94 -47.59
N ARG A 633 21.96 41.87 -46.79
CA ARG A 633 23.26 41.45 -46.29
C ARG A 633 24.22 41.10 -47.44
N ARG A 634 23.78 40.26 -48.38
CA ARG A 634 24.56 39.86 -49.56
C ARG A 634 24.89 41.03 -50.49
N ASN A 635 23.93 41.92 -50.73
CA ASN A 635 24.18 43.12 -51.54
C ASN A 635 25.31 43.97 -50.94
N ARG A 636 25.36 44.12 -49.61
CA ARG A 636 26.47 44.81 -48.94
C ARG A 636 27.78 44.04 -49.01
N GLU A 637 27.76 42.72 -48.81
CA GLU A 637 28.95 41.85 -48.97
C GLU A 637 29.53 41.90 -50.39
N GLU A 638 28.68 42.05 -51.41
CA GLU A 638 29.04 42.20 -52.83
C GLU A 638 29.39 43.65 -53.22
N GLY A 639 29.37 44.59 -52.27
CA GLY A 639 29.71 46.00 -52.49
C GLY A 639 28.68 46.78 -53.34
N MET A 640 27.42 46.34 -53.38
CA MET A 640 26.36 47.04 -54.10
C MET A 640 25.86 48.27 -53.31
N GLU A 641 25.88 49.44 -53.94
CA GLU A 641 25.26 50.66 -53.40
C GLU A 641 23.76 50.73 -53.74
N THR A 642 22.93 51.03 -52.75
CA THR A 642 21.50 51.28 -52.94
C THR A 642 21.26 52.51 -53.83
N TYR A 643 20.08 52.59 -54.44
CA TYR A 643 19.76 53.74 -55.29
C TYR A 643 19.69 55.07 -54.52
N VAL A 644 19.30 55.03 -53.23
CA VAL A 644 19.23 56.20 -52.34
C VAL A 644 20.63 56.68 -51.94
N GLU A 645 21.57 55.76 -51.70
CA GLU A 645 22.99 56.11 -51.46
C GLU A 645 23.62 56.81 -52.68
N ARG A 646 23.33 56.30 -53.88
CA ARG A 646 23.75 56.95 -55.14
C ARG A 646 23.05 58.27 -55.43
N ASN A 647 21.89 58.55 -54.80
CA ASN A 647 21.07 59.73 -55.05
C ASN A 647 20.57 60.38 -53.73
N PRO A 648 21.43 61.09 -52.98
CA PRO A 648 21.08 61.63 -51.66
C PRO A 648 19.87 62.58 -51.65
N ARG A 649 19.51 63.20 -52.79
CA ARG A 649 18.30 64.03 -52.95
C ARG A 649 16.98 63.29 -52.66
N LEU A 650 17.01 61.96 -52.64
CA LEU A 650 15.86 61.11 -52.35
C LEU A 650 15.67 60.88 -50.85
N ARG A 651 16.59 61.34 -49.99
CA ARG A 651 16.41 61.30 -48.54
C ARG A 651 15.30 62.25 -48.12
N ASP A 652 14.33 61.75 -47.36
CA ASP A 652 13.23 62.49 -46.78
C ASP A 652 13.09 62.23 -45.27
N PHE A 653 11.99 62.71 -44.69
CA PHE A 653 11.66 62.53 -43.28
C PHE A 653 11.71 61.06 -42.83
N TYR A 654 11.27 60.12 -43.67
CA TYR A 654 11.17 58.69 -43.34
C TYR A 654 12.50 57.94 -43.48
N ASN A 655 13.52 58.56 -44.06
CA ASN A 655 14.87 57.99 -44.06
C ASN A 655 15.59 58.16 -42.71
N GLU A 656 15.12 59.08 -41.86
CA GLU A 656 15.66 59.33 -40.52
C GLU A 656 14.66 58.99 -39.40
N ASN A 657 13.38 58.72 -39.74
CA ASN A 657 12.32 58.41 -38.80
C ASN A 657 11.59 57.14 -39.23
N ASP A 658 11.55 56.15 -38.35
CA ASP A 658 10.89 54.88 -38.61
C ASP A 658 9.56 54.79 -37.86
N ARG A 659 8.94 53.61 -37.88
CA ARG A 659 7.67 53.34 -37.20
C ARG A 659 7.74 53.50 -35.68
N PHE A 660 8.93 53.63 -35.11
CA PHE A 660 9.17 53.77 -33.66
C PHE A 660 9.61 55.19 -33.28
N THR A 661 9.53 56.16 -34.20
CA THR A 661 9.73 57.57 -33.86
C THR A 661 8.51 58.08 -33.09
N VAL A 662 8.69 58.49 -31.83
CA VAL A 662 7.63 59.02 -30.95
C VAL A 662 7.05 60.32 -31.48
N THR A 663 5.72 60.39 -31.59
CA THR A 663 4.99 61.60 -32.01
C THR A 663 4.31 62.31 -30.83
N ASN A 664 3.90 63.56 -31.04
CA ASN A 664 3.12 64.29 -30.03
C ASN A 664 1.73 63.68 -29.77
N LYS A 665 1.18 62.93 -30.75
CA LYS A 665 -0.08 62.22 -30.56
C LYS A 665 0.07 61.10 -29.52
N ASP A 666 1.21 60.40 -29.54
CA ASP A 666 1.49 59.30 -28.64
C ASP A 666 1.64 59.81 -27.20
N ARG A 667 2.39 60.90 -27.01
CA ARG A 667 2.51 61.59 -25.70
C ARG A 667 1.17 62.01 -25.11
N ASN A 668 0.29 62.60 -25.92
CA ASN A 668 -1.04 63.02 -25.47
C ASN A 668 -1.91 61.82 -25.10
N THR A 669 -1.73 60.68 -25.78
CA THR A 669 -2.44 59.43 -25.46
C THR A 669 -2.02 58.90 -24.10
N TYR A 670 -0.71 58.87 -23.82
CA TYR A 670 -0.18 58.50 -22.50
C TYR A 670 -0.65 59.43 -21.38
N GLN A 671 -0.62 60.75 -21.59
CA GLN A 671 -1.14 61.72 -20.61
C GLN A 671 -2.62 61.47 -20.30
N SER A 672 -3.44 61.25 -21.33
CA SER A 672 -4.86 60.96 -21.16
C SER A 672 -5.11 59.63 -20.42
N PHE A 673 -4.28 58.62 -20.69
CA PHE A 673 -4.30 57.35 -19.94
C PHE A 673 -4.00 57.58 -18.46
N ARG A 674 -2.92 58.30 -18.14
CA ARG A 674 -2.52 58.60 -16.76
C ARG A 674 -3.57 59.42 -16.00
N GLU A 675 -4.15 60.44 -16.63
CA GLU A 675 -5.22 61.25 -16.03
C GLU A 675 -6.53 60.47 -15.81
N GLY A 676 -6.72 59.35 -16.52
CA GLY A 676 -7.90 58.50 -16.42
C GLY A 676 -7.88 57.49 -15.26
N LEU A 677 -6.72 57.27 -14.62
CA LEU A 677 -6.55 56.37 -13.49
C LEU A 677 -6.92 57.06 -12.17
N VAL A 678 -7.49 56.32 -11.23
CA VAL A 678 -7.67 56.80 -9.84
C VAL A 678 -6.42 56.56 -9.00
N ASP A 679 -6.27 57.26 -7.87
CA ASP A 679 -5.04 57.27 -7.05
C ASP A 679 -4.45 55.87 -6.77
N TRP A 680 -5.27 54.89 -6.37
CA TRP A 680 -4.78 53.55 -6.06
C TRP A 680 -4.34 52.75 -7.31
N GLU A 681 -4.88 53.05 -8.49
CA GLU A 681 -4.47 52.43 -9.76
C GLU A 681 -3.14 53.02 -10.23
N VAL A 682 -2.93 54.33 -10.03
CA VAL A 682 -1.64 54.99 -10.26
C VAL A 682 -0.57 54.38 -9.35
N ASP A 683 -0.85 54.29 -8.04
CA ASP A 683 0.07 53.71 -7.07
C ASP A 683 0.41 52.24 -7.40
N ALA A 684 -0.58 51.45 -7.83
CA ALA A 684 -0.38 50.07 -8.23
C ALA A 684 0.49 49.94 -9.48
N LEU A 685 0.23 50.76 -10.51
CA LEU A 685 1.04 50.78 -11.75
C LEU A 685 2.46 51.25 -11.47
N ASP A 686 2.63 52.35 -10.74
CA ASP A 686 3.95 52.92 -10.43
C ASP A 686 4.79 51.94 -9.62
N ARG A 687 4.18 51.27 -8.63
CA ARG A 687 4.86 50.21 -7.88
C ARG A 687 5.28 49.06 -8.79
N ALA A 688 4.37 48.56 -9.63
CA ALA A 688 4.66 47.39 -10.45
C ALA A 688 5.76 47.67 -11.50
N LEU A 689 5.81 48.90 -12.02
CA LEU A 689 6.90 49.39 -12.88
C LEU A 689 8.22 49.55 -12.10
N ALA A 690 8.17 50.10 -10.88
CA ALA A 690 9.37 50.27 -10.04
C ALA A 690 9.97 48.92 -9.59
N ASP A 691 9.12 47.95 -9.28
CA ASP A 691 9.51 46.59 -8.89
C ASP A 691 9.97 45.76 -10.11
N GLY A 692 9.74 46.23 -11.34
CA GLY A 692 10.08 45.49 -12.57
C GLY A 692 9.30 44.18 -12.70
N THR A 693 8.02 44.18 -12.30
CA THR A 693 7.23 42.96 -12.11
C THR A 693 7.03 42.19 -13.43
N TYR A 694 7.39 40.91 -13.39
CA TYR A 694 7.04 39.91 -14.40
C TYR A 694 5.68 39.29 -14.09
N VAL A 695 4.90 39.06 -15.14
CA VAL A 695 3.58 38.43 -15.11
C VAL A 695 3.65 37.11 -15.87
N TYR A 696 3.38 36.01 -15.19
CA TYR A 696 3.39 34.67 -15.76
C TYR A 696 2.00 34.07 -15.82
N PHE A 697 1.65 33.52 -16.99
CA PHE A 697 0.51 32.62 -17.15
C PHE A 697 1.04 31.22 -17.47
N MET A 698 0.81 30.29 -16.56
CA MET A 698 1.25 28.90 -16.65
C MET A 698 0.06 28.00 -16.90
N ASP A 699 0.01 27.31 -18.03
CA ASP A 699 -1.06 26.38 -18.37
C ASP A 699 -0.68 24.95 -18.00
N PHE A 700 -1.55 24.29 -17.26
CA PHE A 700 -1.44 22.88 -16.88
C PHE A 700 -2.62 22.09 -17.44
N ALA A 701 -2.36 20.82 -17.80
CA ALA A 701 -3.41 19.87 -18.15
C ALA A 701 -3.31 18.61 -17.31
N ASN A 702 -4.43 18.12 -16.80
CA ASN A 702 -4.55 16.84 -16.12
C ASN A 702 -4.95 15.78 -17.16
N ILE A 703 -3.98 14.95 -17.55
CA ILE A 703 -4.13 13.93 -18.58
C ILE A 703 -4.62 12.61 -17.96
N GLY A 704 -4.06 12.23 -16.81
CA GLY A 704 -4.36 10.97 -16.13
C GLY A 704 -5.70 10.95 -15.39
N GLY A 705 -6.35 12.11 -15.25
CA GLY A 705 -7.69 12.27 -14.68
C GLY A 705 -7.73 12.41 -13.16
N LEU A 706 -6.64 12.04 -12.47
CA LEU A 706 -6.53 12.16 -11.01
C LEU A 706 -6.15 13.60 -10.64
N VAL A 707 -7.06 14.31 -9.98
CA VAL A 707 -6.80 15.68 -9.52
C VAL A 707 -5.80 15.66 -8.37
N MET A 708 -4.79 16.52 -8.45
CA MET A 708 -3.66 16.56 -7.50
C MET A 708 -3.14 17.99 -7.31
N PRO A 709 -2.47 18.30 -6.18
CA PRO A 709 -1.62 19.48 -6.08
C PRO A 709 -0.55 19.51 -7.18
N ILE A 710 -0.10 20.69 -7.56
CA ILE A 710 0.92 20.90 -8.60
C ILE A 710 2.18 21.45 -7.92
N PRO A 711 3.13 20.59 -7.51
CA PRO A 711 4.40 21.01 -6.93
C PRO A 711 5.40 21.45 -8.01
N LEU A 712 5.85 22.69 -7.93
CA LEU A 712 6.73 23.32 -8.92
C LEU A 712 8.07 23.68 -8.27
N THR A 713 9.16 23.32 -8.94
CA THR A 713 10.47 23.94 -8.71
C THR A 713 10.71 24.99 -9.80
N ILE A 714 10.79 26.25 -9.38
CA ILE A 714 10.99 27.41 -10.25
C ILE A 714 12.45 27.83 -10.14
N THR A 715 13.16 27.92 -11.26
CA THR A 715 14.53 28.44 -11.33
C THR A 715 14.50 29.85 -11.92
N TYR A 716 15.16 30.78 -11.25
CA TYR A 716 15.25 32.18 -11.67
C TYR A 716 16.54 32.48 -12.42
N ALA A 717 16.58 33.61 -13.13
CA ALA A 717 17.74 34.04 -13.91
C ALA A 717 19.01 34.31 -13.08
N ASP A 718 18.86 34.55 -11.77
CA ASP A 718 19.98 34.69 -10.83
C ASP A 718 20.52 33.34 -10.32
N GLY A 719 19.92 32.22 -10.75
CA GLY A 719 20.28 30.86 -10.35
C GLY A 719 19.62 30.39 -9.05
N SER A 720 18.80 31.21 -8.39
CA SER A 720 18.03 30.78 -7.22
C SER A 720 16.88 29.84 -7.62
N GLU A 721 16.54 28.91 -6.72
CA GLU A 721 15.38 28.03 -6.87
C GLU A 721 14.32 28.36 -5.81
N GLU A 722 13.04 28.23 -6.18
CA GLU A 722 11.90 28.33 -5.28
C GLU A 722 10.96 27.14 -5.48
N TYR A 723 10.56 26.52 -4.38
CA TYR A 723 9.51 25.51 -4.38
C TYR A 723 8.15 26.18 -4.14
N MET A 724 7.19 25.93 -5.04
CA MET A 724 5.82 26.41 -4.95
C MET A 724 4.86 25.24 -5.15
N LYS A 725 3.97 24.99 -4.17
CA LYS A 725 2.89 24.01 -4.30
C LYS A 725 1.56 24.71 -4.56
N ILE A 726 1.01 24.50 -5.75
CA ILE A 726 -0.36 24.93 -6.06
C ILE A 726 -1.31 23.86 -5.53
N PRO A 727 -2.34 24.21 -4.75
CA PRO A 727 -3.21 23.23 -4.13
C PRO A 727 -4.21 22.63 -5.13
N ALA A 728 -4.76 21.44 -4.83
CA ALA A 728 -5.59 20.66 -5.74
C ALA A 728 -6.86 21.41 -6.19
N GLU A 729 -7.36 22.35 -5.40
CA GLU A 729 -8.56 23.13 -5.67
C GLU A 729 -8.44 24.01 -6.92
N ILE A 730 -7.24 24.16 -7.51
CA ILE A 730 -7.09 24.79 -8.83
C ILE A 730 -7.99 24.10 -9.88
N TRP A 731 -8.22 22.79 -9.74
CA TRP A 731 -9.02 21.94 -10.65
C TRP A 731 -10.54 22.01 -10.40
N ARG A 732 -11.02 22.72 -9.38
CA ARG A 732 -12.44 22.65 -8.94
C ARG A 732 -13.48 23.14 -9.95
N ARG A 733 -13.04 23.96 -10.93
CA ARG A 733 -13.91 24.52 -11.98
C ARG A 733 -13.74 23.81 -13.33
N ASP A 734 -12.56 23.30 -13.58
CA ASP A 734 -12.17 22.56 -14.78
C ASP A 734 -11.12 21.53 -14.32
N ALA A 735 -11.49 20.25 -14.35
CA ALA A 735 -10.60 19.18 -13.87
C ALA A 735 -9.54 18.80 -14.90
N SER A 736 -9.64 19.34 -16.12
CA SER A 736 -8.84 18.95 -17.27
C SER A 736 -7.76 19.97 -17.59
N ASN A 737 -8.07 21.27 -17.55
CA ASN A 737 -7.14 22.34 -17.92
C ASN A 737 -7.25 23.55 -17.01
N VAL A 738 -6.12 24.08 -16.56
CA VAL A 738 -6.06 25.27 -15.70
C VAL A 738 -4.93 26.20 -16.10
N THR A 739 -5.14 27.50 -15.93
CA THR A 739 -4.10 28.52 -16.06
C THR A 739 -3.84 29.16 -14.69
N LYS A 740 -2.60 29.07 -14.22
CA LYS A 740 -2.14 29.76 -13.02
C LYS A 740 -1.49 31.10 -13.39
N LEU A 741 -1.99 32.17 -12.77
CA LEU A 741 -1.35 33.48 -12.76
C LEU A 741 -0.32 33.55 -11.62
N MET A 742 0.88 34.05 -11.93
CA MET A 742 1.94 34.35 -10.95
C MET A 742 2.56 35.72 -11.27
N LEU A 743 2.84 36.50 -10.24
CA LEU A 743 3.61 37.73 -10.32
C LEU A 743 4.96 37.50 -9.64
N SER A 744 6.04 38.01 -10.22
CA SER A 744 7.40 37.85 -9.70
C SER A 744 8.22 39.10 -9.97
N ASP A 745 9.11 39.46 -9.05
CA ASP A 745 10.16 40.48 -9.25
C ASP A 745 11.43 39.90 -9.89
N ARG A 746 11.50 38.58 -10.03
CA ARG A 746 12.60 37.83 -10.64
C ARG A 746 12.14 37.11 -11.90
N GLN A 747 12.97 37.16 -12.94
CA GLN A 747 12.71 36.46 -14.19
C GLN A 747 12.88 34.94 -14.02
N ILE A 748 11.89 34.15 -14.43
CA ILE A 748 11.90 32.68 -14.43
C ILE A 748 12.64 32.19 -15.68
N THR A 749 13.56 31.24 -15.51
CA THR A 749 14.28 30.57 -16.62
C THR A 749 13.78 29.16 -16.88
N SER A 750 13.38 28.43 -15.85
CA SER A 750 12.77 27.10 -16.00
C SER A 750 11.79 26.77 -14.88
N ILE A 751 10.84 25.89 -15.19
CA ILE A 751 9.89 25.30 -14.24
C ILE A 751 9.94 23.79 -14.41
N VAL A 752 10.06 23.07 -13.30
CA VAL A 752 9.97 21.61 -13.24
C VAL A 752 8.84 21.22 -12.29
N LEU A 753 7.84 20.53 -12.83
CA LEU A 753 6.77 19.89 -12.09
C LEU A 753 7.29 18.61 -11.43
N ASP A 754 6.94 18.42 -10.16
CA ASP A 754 7.19 17.20 -9.40
C ASP A 754 8.66 16.74 -9.42
N LYS A 755 9.61 17.68 -9.27
CA LYS A 755 11.07 17.41 -9.25
C LYS A 755 11.47 16.35 -8.20
N ASN A 756 10.70 16.22 -7.12
CA ASN A 756 10.96 15.31 -6.00
C ASN A 756 10.18 13.99 -6.08
N HIS A 757 9.34 13.78 -7.10
CA HIS A 757 8.45 12.63 -7.25
C HIS A 757 7.52 12.40 -6.04
N GLU A 758 6.83 13.46 -5.61
CA GLU A 758 5.96 13.50 -4.43
C GLU A 758 4.46 13.32 -4.74
N ILE A 759 4.07 13.20 -6.03
CA ILE A 759 2.68 12.95 -6.45
C ILE A 759 2.48 11.69 -7.32
N ALA A 760 3.53 10.89 -7.55
CA ALA A 760 3.49 9.70 -8.42
C ALA A 760 3.07 9.98 -9.88
N ASP A 761 3.60 11.05 -10.48
CA ASP A 761 3.34 11.37 -11.89
C ASP A 761 3.89 10.27 -12.83
N ALA A 762 3.02 9.73 -13.67
CA ALA A 762 3.28 8.61 -14.56
C ALA A 762 4.03 9.00 -15.84
N ASP A 763 4.00 10.27 -16.27
CA ASP A 763 4.71 10.76 -17.46
C ASP A 763 5.52 12.02 -17.19
N ARG A 764 6.73 11.81 -16.67
CA ARG A 764 7.67 12.90 -16.35
C ARG A 764 8.23 13.61 -17.59
N SER A 765 8.00 13.10 -18.80
CA SER A 765 8.54 13.73 -20.02
C SER A 765 7.89 15.08 -20.31
N ASN A 766 6.73 15.35 -19.70
CA ASN A 766 5.93 16.56 -19.90
C ASN A 766 5.99 17.54 -18.70
N ASN A 767 6.90 17.29 -17.73
CA ASN A 767 7.02 18.05 -16.48
C ASN A 767 7.92 19.28 -16.56
N ALA A 768 8.64 19.52 -17.66
CA ALA A 768 9.63 20.59 -17.75
C ALA A 768 9.25 21.67 -18.76
N PHE A 769 9.41 22.94 -18.37
CA PHE A 769 9.35 24.09 -19.27
C PHE A 769 10.61 24.97 -19.13
N PRO A 770 11.34 25.26 -20.23
CA PRO A 770 11.15 24.69 -21.57
C PRO A 770 11.43 23.18 -21.61
N ALA A 771 10.87 22.47 -22.60
CA ALA A 771 11.03 21.03 -22.72
C ALA A 771 12.52 20.63 -22.89
N THR A 772 12.96 19.64 -22.13
CA THR A 772 14.34 19.14 -22.14
C THR A 772 14.49 17.86 -22.95
N ILE A 773 15.62 17.71 -23.67
CA ILE A 773 15.93 16.45 -24.36
C ILE A 773 16.32 15.39 -23.32
N SER A 774 15.51 14.34 -23.16
CA SER A 774 15.83 13.19 -22.33
C SER A 774 17.03 12.43 -22.90
N SER A 775 18.11 12.28 -22.13
CA SER A 775 19.25 11.46 -22.52
C SER A 775 19.16 10.09 -21.82
N SER A 776 19.24 9.01 -22.59
CA SER A 776 19.29 7.64 -22.05
C SER A 776 20.35 6.82 -22.78
N ARG A 777 20.84 5.76 -22.14
CA ARG A 777 21.74 4.77 -22.74
C ARG A 777 20.92 3.53 -23.09
N ILE A 778 21.02 3.06 -24.33
CA ILE A 778 20.41 1.80 -24.78
C ILE A 778 21.44 0.68 -24.67
N GLU A 779 21.17 -0.31 -23.83
CA GLU A 779 21.96 -1.54 -23.79
C GLU A 779 21.35 -2.58 -24.73
N LEU A 780 22.18 -3.18 -25.57
CA LEU A 780 21.81 -4.32 -26.41
C LEU A 780 22.26 -5.60 -25.71
N TYR A 781 21.32 -6.43 -25.25
CA TYR A 781 21.64 -7.68 -24.57
C TYR A 781 20.93 -8.88 -25.22
N LYS A 782 21.54 -10.07 -25.06
CA LYS A 782 20.86 -11.36 -25.27
C LYS A 782 20.20 -11.74 -23.96
N SER A 783 18.90 -12.05 -23.99
CA SER A 783 18.16 -12.45 -22.79
C SER A 783 18.73 -13.77 -22.23
N ASN A 784 19.37 -13.72 -21.07
CA ASN A 784 19.56 -14.86 -20.19
C ASN A 784 19.03 -14.44 -18.81
N ARG A 785 17.98 -15.10 -18.33
CA ARG A 785 17.44 -14.92 -16.99
C ARG A 785 18.21 -15.85 -16.04
N SER A 786 19.11 -15.31 -15.24
CA SER A 786 19.60 -15.97 -14.01
C SER A 786 19.44 -15.01 -12.85
N HIS A 787 18.94 -15.48 -11.71
CA HIS A 787 18.86 -14.70 -10.49
C HIS A 787 20.26 -14.46 -9.93
N SER A 788 20.60 -13.23 -9.53
CA SER A 788 21.90 -12.89 -8.93
C SER A 788 21.87 -13.09 -7.41
N ASN A 789 22.78 -13.91 -6.88
CA ASN A 789 23.06 -13.98 -5.44
C ASN A 789 24.46 -13.43 -5.22
N MET A 790 24.54 -12.16 -4.79
CA MET A 790 25.81 -11.47 -4.64
C MET A 790 26.76 -12.20 -3.67
N MET A 791 26.25 -12.74 -2.55
CA MET A 791 27.08 -13.50 -1.59
C MET A 791 27.70 -14.74 -2.26
N ALA A 792 26.91 -15.49 -3.03
CA ALA A 792 27.42 -16.63 -3.80
C ALA A 792 28.36 -16.19 -4.93
N ASP A 793 28.09 -15.07 -5.60
CA ASP A 793 28.95 -14.51 -6.64
C ASP A 793 30.31 -14.07 -6.07
N MET A 794 30.35 -13.55 -4.84
CA MET A 794 31.61 -13.21 -4.14
C MET A 794 32.42 -14.44 -3.74
N LEU A 795 31.80 -15.63 -3.65
CA LEU A 795 32.49 -16.90 -3.45
C LEU A 795 33.09 -17.47 -4.75
N VAL A 796 32.74 -16.92 -5.92
CA VAL A 796 33.34 -17.36 -7.19
C VAL A 796 34.80 -16.89 -7.26
N GLU A 797 35.72 -17.84 -7.37
CA GLU A 797 37.15 -17.51 -7.52
C GLU A 797 37.38 -16.55 -8.69
N LEU A 798 38.05 -15.42 -8.39
CA LEU A 798 38.54 -14.47 -9.36
C LEU A 798 39.45 -15.19 -10.37
N LYS A 799 38.97 -15.36 -11.61
CA LYS A 799 39.79 -15.89 -12.70
C LYS A 799 40.86 -14.86 -13.04
N GLY A 800 42.10 -15.14 -12.66
CA GLY A 800 43.24 -14.27 -12.89
C GLY A 800 43.49 -13.95 -14.36
N GLN A 801 43.83 -12.69 -14.63
CA GLN A 801 44.57 -12.31 -15.83
C GLN A 801 45.96 -12.96 -15.76
N ASP A 802 46.25 -13.74 -16.80
CA ASP A 802 47.52 -14.32 -17.22
C ASP A 802 48.25 -15.35 -16.34
N LYS A 803 48.31 -16.56 -16.93
CA LYS A 803 49.39 -17.54 -16.77
C LYS A 803 50.70 -16.90 -17.27
N ASP A 804 51.41 -16.16 -16.43
CA ASP A 804 52.88 -16.00 -16.43
C ASP A 804 53.29 -14.82 -15.53
N ALA A 805 53.09 -14.95 -14.22
CA ALA A 805 53.83 -14.17 -13.23
C ALA A 805 54.01 -15.01 -11.96
N ALA A 806 55.23 -15.49 -11.76
CA ALA A 806 55.61 -16.26 -10.60
C ALA A 806 55.71 -15.38 -9.35
N GLN A 807 55.25 -15.94 -8.22
CA GLN A 807 55.66 -15.69 -6.85
C GLN A 807 55.54 -14.25 -6.32
N THR A 808 54.42 -13.98 -5.67
CA THR A 808 54.42 -13.35 -4.34
C THR A 808 53.18 -13.86 -3.60
N GLU A 809 53.38 -14.40 -2.40
CA GLU A 809 52.29 -14.71 -1.47
C GLU A 809 51.55 -13.41 -1.15
N SER A 810 50.38 -13.21 -1.74
CA SER A 810 49.41 -12.22 -1.26
C SER A 810 48.25 -12.98 -0.62
N GLU A 811 48.09 -12.79 0.68
CA GLU A 811 46.89 -13.16 1.42
C GLU A 811 45.62 -12.71 0.67
N GLY A 812 44.72 -13.67 0.45
CA GLY A 812 43.27 -13.47 0.35
C GLY A 812 42.74 -12.52 -0.73
N ASN A 813 42.52 -13.03 -1.94
CA ASN A 813 41.58 -12.43 -2.91
C ASN A 813 40.09 -12.72 -2.55
N ALA A 814 39.78 -12.99 -1.28
CA ALA A 814 38.41 -13.21 -0.83
C ALA A 814 37.81 -11.88 -0.39
N VAL A 815 36.68 -11.49 -0.97
CA VAL A 815 35.92 -10.37 -0.44
C VAL A 815 35.22 -10.85 0.84
N PRO A 816 35.40 -10.17 1.98
CA PRO A 816 34.83 -10.64 3.24
C PRO A 816 33.30 -10.67 3.15
N LEU A 817 32.72 -11.81 3.51
CA LEU A 817 31.27 -12.01 3.62
C LEU A 817 30.68 -11.41 4.92
N GLN A 818 31.53 -10.98 5.86
CA GLN A 818 31.12 -10.36 7.10
C GLN A 818 31.29 -8.83 7.04
N PRO A 819 30.42 -8.05 7.73
CA PRO A 819 30.56 -6.61 7.81
C PRO A 819 31.94 -6.23 8.35
N THR A 820 32.63 -5.33 7.66
CA THR A 820 33.78 -4.63 8.24
C THR A 820 33.25 -3.70 9.31
N GLY A 821 33.47 -4.03 10.58
CA GLY A 821 32.97 -3.22 11.68
C GLY A 821 33.42 -1.77 11.59
N ASN A 822 32.49 -0.84 11.75
CA ASN A 822 32.71 0.54 12.17
C ASN A 822 31.53 1.00 13.00
#